data_AF-A0A9P5QWJ1-F1
#
_entry.id   AF-A0A9P5QWJ1-F1
#
_cell.length_a   1.000
_cell.length_b   1.000
_cell.length_c   1.000
_cell.angle_alpha   90.00
_cell.angle_beta   90.00
_cell.angle_gamma   90.00
#
_symmetry.space_group_name_H-M   'P 1'
#
loop_
_entity.id
_entity.type
_entity.pdbx_description
1 polymer ?
#
loop_
_entity_poly.entity_id
_entity_poly.type
_entity_poly.pdbx_seq_one_letter_code
_entity_poly.pdbx_strand_id
1 'polypeptide(L)'
;MAAPCFLIGGAVIAIPFLLNSVLSRSRGPARTIRIPISKERVVIIGASSGIGSELARIYAQRNAHVVVVARRLQLLEDLVQELSSVAGSIHAVQGDITSPEDVRRITIESLKALQGGVDTLIICAGIISVLPFEELAGIDSAKNETASVNPGSDLDFSHLMPTNPQAALEASVRIMNVNYHAPLNLTTHFLPALTRTSTAGNIIVVSSMAGKLGAPTRSIYCASKHAAQGFFDALGMEVERTGVHVGIISPGTVETDLRQSAVDLPKTGADGLEPKKVAGTKKGAMTAKACAEGITDGDMSANPLSAKLTKLLSSSLDDPKLRTSLTALSEFYSVNAVNARHNLRGDIERRATNVNYEFLQELEKVNVQFLELEAEMNSMNSLCQEMQDRLNLANDKTVTLLEQTDALREQSKICQVRQTILEAFLDRFTLSESEITILCSTAMEVTPVFFDALEHLENIHADCNALLITEHQRAGLEIMDSMTNYRNISYEKLYRWMQSECRTMSRPDGMMEVREVTKKAIQALKQNDQHFRAILEELVHVRRNAVLRAFIEALTRGGPGGTPRPIELHAHDPLRYIGDMLAWLHQTVASEREFLESLLNSEKRNRDRGQAEIKLPKASPLRLIENDISDAEILDSLLDKNLEGTSRPLKSRVEQVLVSQANAITAFKISNLIKFYSSTIEKAIGSEASLSKTLHEISDSSMQVFYEAIGKQSADLLRRPDAPGADLGPTLSVKETVSQLKEIMKSFDTSFVQADEGNQDFAPILGAIIDPLFQMCEIAVANQSAFNRAIFMMNCLHYVQSALVYPFTTHKVEDLEKQIQGYVEIVVDEQHMVLLKQSGIAPLIQAMETKDDKTPLSQVPNMDGTSIITVLSRLDHFLGSVNLDLTAWLSKIVSSRLAKNISTQNVKMFVDAYRRLCNAIEDPKNKYEFPATILVRTADEVEMLLVED
;
A
#
# COMPACT_ATOMS: atom_id res chain seq x y z
N MET A 1 -36.01 -23.61 21.02
CA MET A 1 -36.67 -22.28 21.02
C MET A 1 -35.61 -21.27 20.60
N ALA A 2 -35.72 -20.42 19.58
CA ALA A 2 -36.80 -20.11 18.65
C ALA A 2 -36.18 -19.53 17.36
N ALA A 3 -36.67 -19.94 16.19
CA ALA A 3 -36.80 -19.05 15.03
C ALA A 3 -37.97 -18.08 15.31
N PRO A 4 -38.06 -16.85 14.78
CA PRO A 4 -38.38 -16.66 13.35
C PRO A 4 -37.95 -15.33 12.66
N CYS A 5 -38.09 -15.33 11.32
CA CYS A 5 -38.59 -14.26 10.44
C CYS A 5 -38.05 -12.82 10.53
N PHE A 6 -37.35 -12.40 9.47
CA PHE A 6 -37.81 -11.29 8.62
C PHE A 6 -37.51 -11.60 7.14
N LEU A 7 -38.51 -12.20 6.50
CA LEU A 7 -38.71 -12.26 5.06
C LEU A 7 -39.69 -11.12 4.73
N ILE A 8 -39.50 -10.48 3.56
CA ILE A 8 -40.43 -9.58 2.87
C ILE A 8 -40.35 -8.10 3.33
N GLY A 9 -39.61 -7.28 2.56
CA GLY A 9 -39.62 -5.83 2.72
C GLY A 9 -38.80 -5.00 1.73
N GLY A 10 -37.88 -5.61 0.95
CA GLY A 10 -37.05 -4.87 -0.02
C GLY A 10 -37.13 -5.35 -1.48
N ALA A 11 -37.98 -6.33 -1.77
CA ALA A 11 -37.96 -7.05 -3.06
C ALA A 11 -38.89 -6.49 -4.15
N VAL A 12 -39.52 -5.33 -3.96
CA VAL A 12 -40.53 -4.82 -4.92
C VAL A 12 -40.05 -3.62 -5.76
N ILE A 13 -38.90 -3.01 -5.43
CA ILE A 13 -38.38 -1.86 -6.21
C ILE A 13 -37.05 -2.17 -6.93
N ALA A 14 -36.31 -3.20 -6.50
CA ALA A 14 -35.05 -3.59 -7.15
C ALA A 14 -35.21 -4.58 -8.31
N ILE A 15 -36.30 -5.36 -8.36
CA ILE A 15 -36.50 -6.40 -9.39
C ILE A 15 -36.74 -5.80 -10.80
N PRO A 16 -37.50 -4.71 -10.99
CA PRO A 16 -37.60 -4.09 -12.32
C PRO A 16 -36.27 -3.47 -12.77
N PHE A 17 -35.46 -2.93 -11.85
CA PHE A 17 -34.19 -2.30 -12.18
C PHE A 17 -33.07 -3.32 -12.47
N LEU A 18 -33.06 -4.46 -11.78
CA LEU A 18 -32.17 -5.60 -12.07
C LEU A 18 -32.62 -6.42 -13.27
N LEU A 19 -33.93 -6.63 -13.50
CA LEU A 19 -34.37 -7.26 -14.74
C LEU A 19 -34.12 -6.34 -15.94
N ASN A 20 -34.29 -5.03 -15.81
CA ASN A 20 -33.98 -4.10 -16.90
C ASN A 20 -32.46 -4.00 -17.10
N SER A 21 -31.60 -4.00 -16.06
CA SER A 21 -30.15 -4.00 -16.28
C SER A 21 -29.60 -5.34 -16.83
N VAL A 22 -30.26 -6.46 -16.53
CA VAL A 22 -29.91 -7.80 -17.05
C VAL A 22 -30.53 -8.07 -18.43
N LEU A 23 -31.65 -7.42 -18.80
CA LEU A 23 -32.32 -7.57 -20.09
C LEU A 23 -32.11 -6.40 -21.06
N SER A 24 -31.56 -5.26 -20.62
CA SER A 24 -31.40 -4.05 -21.43
C SER A 24 -29.95 -3.59 -21.64
N ARG A 25 -28.94 -4.40 -21.29
CA ARG A 25 -27.63 -4.24 -21.95
C ARG A 25 -27.81 -4.74 -23.37
N SER A 26 -27.83 -3.78 -24.29
CA SER A 26 -28.08 -3.93 -25.72
C SER A 26 -27.68 -5.30 -26.23
N ARG A 27 -28.66 -6.11 -26.68
CA ARG A 27 -28.37 -7.01 -27.78
C ARG A 27 -27.80 -6.12 -28.87
N GLY A 28 -26.51 -6.25 -29.16
CA GLY A 28 -25.93 -5.65 -30.36
C GLY A 28 -26.83 -6.02 -31.55
N PRO A 29 -26.94 -5.15 -32.57
CA PRO A 29 -27.85 -5.40 -33.69
C PRO A 29 -27.60 -6.79 -34.27
N ALA A 30 -28.68 -7.52 -34.52
CA ALA A 30 -28.60 -8.84 -35.10
C ALA A 30 -27.88 -8.75 -36.45
N ARG A 31 -26.92 -9.65 -36.66
CA ARG A 31 -26.08 -9.70 -37.88
C ARG A 31 -26.96 -9.69 -39.14
N THR A 32 -26.86 -8.64 -39.94
CA THR A 32 -27.64 -8.42 -41.17
C THR A 32 -27.08 -9.18 -42.38
N ILE A 33 -25.80 -9.55 -42.35
CA ILE A 33 -25.10 -10.28 -43.42
C ILE A 33 -24.53 -11.57 -42.85
N ARG A 34 -24.98 -12.75 -43.33
CA ARG A 34 -24.49 -14.07 -42.89
C ARG A 34 -23.72 -14.75 -44.02
N ILE A 35 -22.61 -15.38 -43.66
CA ILE A 35 -21.80 -16.20 -44.59
C ILE A 35 -22.51 -17.56 -44.75
N PRO A 36 -22.54 -18.14 -45.97
CA PRO A 36 -23.04 -19.50 -46.16
C PRO A 36 -22.34 -20.49 -45.24
N ILE A 37 -23.12 -21.28 -44.51
CA ILE A 37 -22.64 -22.21 -43.47
C ILE A 37 -21.52 -23.16 -43.96
N SER A 38 -21.56 -23.56 -45.23
CA SER A 38 -20.59 -24.45 -45.87
C SER A 38 -19.33 -23.79 -46.42
N LYS A 39 -19.19 -22.46 -46.28
CA LYS A 39 -18.02 -21.69 -46.76
C LYS A 39 -17.35 -20.91 -45.63
N GLU A 40 -17.79 -21.08 -44.40
CA GLU A 40 -17.29 -20.32 -43.25
C GLU A 40 -15.87 -20.75 -42.88
N ARG A 41 -14.97 -19.78 -42.67
CA ARG A 41 -13.60 -20.01 -42.22
C ARG A 41 -13.47 -19.71 -40.72
N VAL A 42 -13.27 -20.75 -39.91
CA VAL A 42 -13.40 -20.69 -38.45
C VAL A 42 -12.08 -21.04 -37.78
N VAL A 43 -11.63 -20.21 -36.84
CA VAL A 43 -10.48 -20.48 -35.97
C VAL A 43 -10.98 -20.74 -34.56
N ILE A 44 -10.70 -21.92 -34.00
CA ILE A 44 -11.16 -22.33 -32.67
C ILE A 44 -9.97 -22.47 -31.73
N ILE A 45 -9.89 -21.55 -30.77
CA ILE A 45 -8.86 -21.52 -29.73
C ILE A 45 -9.32 -22.34 -28.53
N GLY A 46 -8.49 -23.30 -28.10
CA GLY A 46 -8.82 -24.22 -27.00
C GLY A 46 -9.56 -25.47 -27.45
N ALA A 47 -9.29 -25.98 -28.66
CA ALA A 47 -10.04 -27.07 -29.29
C ALA A 47 -9.67 -28.49 -28.80
N SER A 48 -8.65 -28.65 -27.96
CA SER A 48 -8.16 -29.98 -27.56
C SER A 48 -9.12 -30.84 -26.73
N SER A 49 -10.16 -30.26 -26.11
CA SER A 49 -11.13 -30.99 -25.29
C SER A 49 -12.34 -30.11 -24.92
N GLY A 50 -13.43 -30.72 -24.44
CA GLY A 50 -14.58 -30.01 -23.89
C GLY A 50 -15.38 -29.25 -24.94
N ILE A 51 -15.74 -27.99 -24.64
CA ILE A 51 -16.60 -27.17 -25.52
C ILE A 51 -15.92 -26.90 -26.87
N GLY A 52 -14.60 -26.65 -26.88
CA GLY A 52 -13.86 -26.34 -28.11
C GLY A 52 -13.82 -27.51 -29.10
N SER A 53 -13.66 -28.75 -28.63
CA SER A 53 -13.68 -29.94 -29.49
C SER A 53 -15.07 -30.22 -30.05
N GLU A 54 -16.13 -29.99 -29.27
CA GLU A 54 -17.52 -30.13 -29.74
C GLU A 54 -17.89 -29.05 -30.76
N LEU A 55 -17.42 -27.82 -30.58
CA LEU A 55 -17.59 -26.76 -31.58
C LEU A 55 -16.88 -27.13 -32.90
N ALA A 56 -15.67 -27.69 -32.84
CA ALA A 56 -14.98 -28.16 -34.04
C ALA A 56 -15.78 -29.25 -34.78
N ARG A 57 -16.41 -30.19 -34.05
CA ARG A 57 -17.29 -31.22 -34.63
C ARG A 57 -18.51 -30.61 -35.32
N ILE A 58 -19.17 -29.63 -34.70
CA ILE A 58 -20.35 -28.97 -35.26
C ILE A 58 -19.99 -28.16 -36.52
N TYR A 59 -18.90 -27.39 -36.51
CA TYR A 59 -18.46 -26.64 -37.69
C TYR A 59 -17.94 -27.56 -38.81
N ALA A 60 -17.30 -28.69 -38.48
CA ALA A 60 -16.94 -29.71 -39.46
C ALA A 60 -18.17 -30.32 -40.14
N GLN A 61 -19.22 -30.69 -39.37
CA GLN A 61 -20.49 -31.20 -39.92
C GLN A 61 -21.22 -30.21 -40.83
N ARG A 62 -20.95 -28.92 -40.65
CA ARG A 62 -21.45 -27.83 -41.49
C ARG A 62 -20.68 -27.67 -42.81
N ASN A 63 -19.68 -28.53 -43.07
CA ASN A 63 -18.75 -28.46 -44.20
C ASN A 63 -17.90 -27.16 -44.20
N ALA A 64 -17.61 -26.60 -43.02
CA ALA A 64 -16.82 -25.37 -42.88
C ALA A 64 -15.31 -25.64 -42.99
N HIS A 65 -14.52 -24.59 -43.18
CA HIS A 65 -13.05 -24.61 -43.12
C HIS A 65 -12.60 -24.27 -41.69
N VAL A 66 -12.03 -25.23 -40.96
CA VAL A 66 -11.78 -25.13 -39.52
C VAL A 66 -10.29 -25.20 -39.21
N VAL A 67 -9.78 -24.29 -38.38
CA VAL A 67 -8.46 -24.37 -37.76
C VAL A 67 -8.63 -24.58 -36.26
N VAL A 68 -8.04 -25.65 -35.74
CA VAL A 68 -8.09 -26.00 -34.31
C VAL A 68 -6.75 -25.70 -33.64
N VAL A 69 -6.79 -24.95 -32.55
CA VAL A 69 -5.59 -24.46 -31.86
C VAL A 69 -5.58 -24.91 -30.39
N ALA A 70 -4.49 -25.56 -29.97
CA ALA A 70 -4.20 -25.91 -28.58
C ALA A 70 -2.73 -26.30 -28.37
N ARG A 71 -2.31 -26.51 -27.12
CA ARG A 71 -0.95 -26.93 -26.77
C ARG A 71 -0.68 -28.43 -27.01
N ARG A 72 -1.71 -29.26 -26.88
CA ARG A 72 -1.63 -30.73 -26.96
C ARG A 72 -1.78 -31.19 -28.41
N LEU A 73 -0.68 -31.28 -29.15
CA LEU A 73 -0.67 -31.62 -30.58
C LEU A 73 -1.37 -32.96 -30.87
N GLN A 74 -1.06 -34.02 -30.12
CA GLN A 74 -1.66 -35.35 -30.35
C GLN A 74 -3.19 -35.33 -30.37
N LEU A 75 -3.83 -34.64 -29.41
CA LEU A 75 -5.29 -34.55 -29.36
C LEU A 75 -5.88 -33.73 -30.51
N LEU A 76 -5.12 -32.77 -31.05
CA LEU A 76 -5.53 -32.03 -32.24
C LEU A 76 -5.41 -32.91 -33.49
N GLU A 77 -4.35 -33.69 -33.62
CA GLU A 77 -4.15 -34.61 -34.74
C GLU A 77 -5.22 -35.70 -34.76
N ASP A 78 -5.57 -36.26 -33.60
CA ASP A 78 -6.66 -37.23 -33.46
C ASP A 78 -8.00 -36.61 -33.91
N LEU A 79 -8.27 -35.36 -33.51
CA LEU A 79 -9.48 -34.63 -33.91
C LEU A 79 -9.50 -34.27 -35.41
N VAL A 80 -8.34 -33.93 -35.98
CA VAL A 80 -8.18 -33.71 -37.43
C VAL A 80 -8.47 -34.99 -38.20
N GLN A 81 -7.91 -36.13 -37.78
CA GLN A 81 -8.16 -37.42 -38.41
C GLN A 81 -9.65 -37.79 -38.36
N GLU A 82 -10.30 -37.58 -37.22
CA GLU A 82 -11.74 -37.84 -37.06
C GLU A 82 -12.60 -37.00 -38.02
N LEU A 83 -12.26 -35.72 -38.20
CA LEU A 83 -13.12 -34.75 -38.89
C LEU A 83 -12.77 -34.53 -40.37
N SER A 84 -11.64 -35.06 -40.85
CA SER A 84 -11.16 -34.87 -42.23
C SER A 84 -12.14 -35.36 -43.30
N SER A 85 -13.03 -36.30 -42.97
CA SER A 85 -14.03 -36.85 -43.92
C SER A 85 -15.30 -36.01 -44.05
N VAL A 86 -15.54 -35.08 -43.12
CA VAL A 86 -16.80 -34.32 -43.01
C VAL A 86 -16.58 -32.81 -43.19
N ALA A 87 -15.45 -32.28 -42.73
CA ALA A 87 -15.12 -30.86 -42.87
C ALA A 87 -14.71 -30.50 -44.31
N GLY A 88 -14.96 -29.25 -44.73
CA GLY A 88 -14.47 -28.74 -46.02
C GLY A 88 -12.94 -28.64 -46.04
N SER A 89 -12.34 -28.26 -44.91
CA SER A 89 -10.93 -28.48 -44.60
C SER A 89 -10.70 -28.36 -43.10
N ILE A 90 -9.82 -29.15 -42.51
CA ILE A 90 -9.46 -29.02 -41.09
C ILE A 90 -7.95 -29.04 -40.89
N HIS A 91 -7.42 -28.11 -40.10
CA HIS A 91 -5.97 -28.00 -39.83
C HIS A 91 -5.70 -27.82 -38.34
N ALA A 92 -4.68 -28.52 -37.83
CA ALA A 92 -4.20 -28.35 -36.47
C ALA A 92 -3.04 -27.35 -36.42
N VAL A 93 -3.08 -26.44 -35.45
CA VAL A 93 -2.00 -25.50 -35.15
C VAL A 93 -1.65 -25.61 -33.67
N GLN A 94 -0.43 -26.06 -33.38
CA GLN A 94 0.07 -26.13 -32.01
C GLN A 94 0.59 -24.76 -31.56
N GLY A 95 0.21 -24.32 -30.37
CA GLY A 95 0.83 -23.15 -29.75
C GLY A 95 0.28 -22.84 -28.36
N ASP A 96 1.09 -22.14 -27.57
CA ASP A 96 0.68 -21.58 -26.29
C ASP A 96 0.19 -20.15 -26.46
N ILE A 97 -1.10 -19.94 -26.19
CA ILE A 97 -1.76 -18.64 -26.33
C ILE A 97 -1.26 -17.59 -25.33
N THR A 98 -0.51 -17.99 -24.29
CA THR A 98 0.13 -17.03 -23.38
C THR A 98 1.46 -16.48 -23.92
N SER A 99 2.02 -17.07 -24.98
CA SER A 99 3.26 -16.61 -25.60
C SER A 99 2.94 -15.68 -26.79
N PRO A 100 3.43 -14.42 -26.81
CA PRO A 100 3.20 -13.51 -27.94
C PRO A 100 3.70 -14.04 -29.29
N GLU A 101 4.85 -14.72 -29.29
CA GLU A 101 5.44 -15.32 -30.49
C GLU A 101 4.56 -16.45 -31.03
N ASP A 102 4.03 -17.30 -30.14
CA ASP A 102 3.11 -18.36 -30.55
C ASP A 102 1.78 -17.78 -31.04
N VAL A 103 1.24 -16.71 -30.43
CA VAL A 103 0.02 -16.04 -30.92
C VAL A 103 0.22 -15.50 -32.34
N ARG A 104 1.37 -14.88 -32.62
CA ARG A 104 1.72 -14.40 -33.96
C ARG A 104 1.80 -15.58 -34.94
N ARG A 105 2.49 -16.65 -34.57
CA ARG A 105 2.63 -17.87 -35.38
C ARG A 105 1.28 -18.53 -35.64
N ILE A 106 0.46 -18.71 -34.61
CA ILE A 106 -0.92 -19.22 -34.69
C ILE A 106 -1.72 -18.42 -35.72
N THR A 107 -1.63 -17.09 -35.66
CA THR A 107 -2.35 -16.21 -36.58
C THR A 107 -1.90 -16.43 -38.02
N ILE A 108 -0.60 -16.43 -38.28
CA ILE A 108 -0.03 -16.61 -39.62
C ILE A 108 -0.37 -18.00 -40.18
N GLU A 109 -0.18 -19.05 -39.40
CA GLU A 109 -0.48 -20.44 -39.81
C GLU A 109 -1.97 -20.64 -40.04
N SER A 110 -2.83 -20.07 -39.19
CA SER A 110 -4.29 -20.14 -39.37
C SER A 110 -4.73 -19.44 -40.66
N LEU A 111 -4.19 -18.26 -40.96
CA LEU A 111 -4.51 -17.53 -42.19
C LEU A 111 -3.99 -18.27 -43.42
N LYS A 112 -2.80 -18.88 -43.37
CA LYS A 112 -2.28 -19.72 -44.47
C LYS A 112 -3.18 -20.93 -44.72
N ALA A 113 -3.58 -21.63 -43.65
CA ALA A 113 -4.46 -22.79 -43.73
C ALA A 113 -5.85 -22.47 -44.30
N LEU A 114 -6.35 -21.25 -44.03
CA LEU A 114 -7.66 -20.77 -44.50
C LEU A 114 -7.58 -19.94 -45.79
N GLN A 115 -6.51 -20.10 -46.58
CA GLN A 115 -6.32 -19.43 -47.88
C GLN A 115 -6.39 -17.89 -47.81
N GLY A 116 -5.87 -17.32 -46.73
CA GLY A 116 -5.65 -15.88 -46.58
C GLY A 116 -6.75 -15.10 -45.89
N GLY A 117 -7.76 -15.74 -45.29
CA GLY A 117 -8.74 -15.01 -44.49
C GLY A 117 -9.50 -15.83 -43.46
N VAL A 118 -10.21 -15.14 -42.56
CA VAL A 118 -10.90 -15.71 -41.41
C VAL A 118 -12.24 -15.01 -41.25
N ASP A 119 -13.29 -15.77 -40.96
CA ASP A 119 -14.65 -15.26 -40.80
C ASP A 119 -15.10 -15.29 -39.34
N THR A 120 -14.79 -16.35 -38.62
CA THR A 120 -15.20 -16.52 -37.22
C THR A 120 -14.02 -16.93 -36.35
N LEU A 121 -13.74 -16.14 -35.30
CA LEU A 121 -12.78 -16.47 -34.25
C LEU A 121 -13.53 -16.91 -32.99
N ILE A 122 -13.28 -18.12 -32.52
CA ILE A 122 -13.86 -18.66 -31.29
C ILE A 122 -12.78 -18.78 -30.22
N ILE A 123 -12.91 -18.01 -29.15
CA ILE A 123 -12.01 -18.03 -28.00
C ILE A 123 -12.64 -18.87 -26.89
N CYS A 124 -12.24 -20.14 -26.81
CA CYS A 124 -12.76 -21.12 -25.85
C CYS A 124 -11.69 -21.61 -24.85
N ALA A 125 -10.48 -21.06 -24.88
CA ALA A 125 -9.44 -21.42 -23.92
C ALA A 125 -9.69 -20.78 -22.55
N GLY A 126 -9.43 -21.54 -21.49
CA GLY A 126 -9.49 -21.04 -20.13
C GLY A 126 -9.01 -22.02 -19.08
N ILE A 127 -8.72 -21.50 -17.90
CA ILE A 127 -8.34 -22.24 -16.68
C ILE A 127 -9.13 -21.71 -15.48
N ILE A 128 -9.22 -22.50 -14.41
CA ILE A 128 -10.03 -22.21 -13.22
C ILE A 128 -9.18 -22.25 -11.94
N SER A 129 -9.61 -21.53 -10.91
CA SER A 129 -9.19 -21.68 -9.52
C SER A 129 -10.40 -22.17 -8.70
N VAL A 130 -10.21 -23.14 -7.81
CA VAL A 130 -11.29 -23.84 -7.09
C VAL A 130 -11.16 -23.85 -5.57
N LEU A 131 -10.02 -23.42 -5.01
CA LEU A 131 -9.80 -23.35 -3.57
C LEU A 131 -10.50 -22.12 -2.96
N PRO A 132 -11.04 -22.24 -1.73
CA PRO A 132 -11.40 -21.10 -0.91
C PRO A 132 -10.19 -20.17 -0.74
N PHE A 133 -10.43 -18.86 -0.73
CA PHE A 133 -9.33 -17.90 -0.58
C PHE A 133 -8.72 -17.97 0.82
N GLU A 134 -9.48 -18.39 1.84
CA GLU A 134 -8.95 -18.61 3.19
C GLU A 134 -7.86 -19.71 3.18
N GLU A 135 -8.11 -20.82 2.49
CA GLU A 135 -7.15 -21.92 2.38
C GLU A 135 -5.89 -21.49 1.60
N LEU A 136 -6.07 -20.68 0.55
CA LEU A 136 -4.95 -20.10 -0.21
C LEU A 136 -4.13 -19.09 0.62
N ALA A 137 -4.76 -18.44 1.60
CA ALA A 137 -4.11 -17.54 2.57
C ALA A 137 -3.46 -18.29 3.75
N GLY A 138 -3.54 -19.63 3.78
CA GLY A 138 -2.99 -20.45 4.86
C GLY A 138 -3.89 -20.57 6.10
N ILE A 139 -5.15 -20.17 6.01
CA ILE A 139 -6.14 -20.27 7.09
C ILE A 139 -6.77 -21.66 7.01
N ASP A 140 -6.24 -22.58 7.83
CA ASP A 140 -6.67 -23.97 7.88
C ASP A 140 -8.01 -24.08 8.63
N SER A 141 -9.12 -24.10 7.89
CA SER A 141 -10.49 -24.12 8.47
C SER A 141 -10.77 -25.36 9.34
N ALA A 142 -9.89 -26.38 9.30
CA ALA A 142 -9.98 -27.60 10.10
C ALA A 142 -9.27 -27.51 11.46
N LYS A 143 -8.39 -26.52 11.67
CA LYS A 143 -7.65 -26.32 12.93
C LYS A 143 -8.22 -25.13 13.70
N ASN A 144 -9.38 -25.31 14.31
CA ASN A 144 -9.85 -24.45 15.40
C ASN A 144 -9.02 -24.75 16.67
N GLU A 145 -7.73 -24.43 16.66
CA GLU A 145 -6.96 -24.30 17.90
C GLU A 145 -7.00 -22.83 18.31
N THR A 146 -7.77 -22.55 19.36
CA THR A 146 -7.71 -21.31 20.12
C THR A 146 -6.33 -21.18 20.73
N ALA A 147 -5.38 -20.58 20.01
CA ALA A 147 -4.08 -20.22 20.56
C ALA A 147 -4.30 -19.12 21.61
N SER A 148 -4.25 -19.50 22.88
CA SER A 148 -4.18 -18.57 24.00
C SER A 148 -2.87 -17.79 23.90
N VAL A 149 -2.94 -16.54 23.48
CA VAL A 149 -1.78 -15.64 23.46
C VAL A 149 -1.43 -15.28 24.91
N ASN A 150 -0.32 -15.83 25.41
CA ASN A 150 0.27 -15.41 26.69
C ASN A 150 0.91 -14.02 26.51
N PRO A 151 0.52 -12.99 27.29
CA PRO A 151 0.98 -11.62 27.10
C PRO A 151 2.34 -11.40 27.79
N GLY A 152 3.39 -12.10 27.37
CA GLY A 152 4.69 -11.97 28.05
C GLY A 152 5.93 -12.56 27.39
N SER A 153 5.87 -13.05 26.16
CA SER A 153 7.06 -13.50 25.43
C SER A 153 7.23 -12.69 24.15
N ASP A 154 8.48 -12.49 23.77
CA ASP A 154 8.96 -11.73 22.62
C ASP A 154 8.02 -11.72 21.41
N LEU A 155 7.94 -10.55 20.75
CA LEU A 155 7.10 -10.21 19.60
C LEU A 155 7.35 -11.12 18.37
N ASP A 156 6.96 -12.39 18.46
CA ASP A 156 7.01 -13.33 17.35
C ASP A 156 5.67 -13.38 16.62
N PHE A 157 5.55 -12.56 15.59
CA PHE A 157 4.38 -12.49 14.72
C PHE A 157 4.44 -13.49 13.55
N SER A 158 5.42 -14.40 13.52
CA SER A 158 5.57 -15.36 12.42
C SER A 158 4.32 -16.23 12.20
N HIS A 159 3.61 -16.57 13.29
CA HIS A 159 2.36 -17.31 13.27
C HIS A 159 1.16 -16.55 12.67
N LEU A 160 1.23 -15.21 12.56
CA LEU A 160 0.21 -14.39 11.89
C LEU A 160 0.48 -14.22 10.39
N MET A 161 1.65 -14.64 9.91
CA MET A 161 2.02 -14.50 8.50
C MET A 161 1.45 -15.66 7.68
N PRO A 162 0.95 -15.40 6.46
CA PRO A 162 0.45 -16.45 5.58
C PRO A 162 1.54 -17.46 5.26
N THR A 163 1.21 -18.74 5.29
CA THR A 163 2.17 -19.84 5.08
C THR A 163 2.71 -19.92 3.65
N ASN A 164 1.96 -19.43 2.65
CA ASN A 164 2.41 -19.37 1.26
C ASN A 164 1.71 -18.25 0.44
N PRO A 165 2.01 -16.97 0.68
CA PRO A 165 1.41 -15.86 -0.06
C PRO A 165 1.76 -15.89 -1.56
N GLN A 166 2.88 -16.50 -1.92
CA GLN A 166 3.38 -16.59 -3.28
C GLN A 166 2.48 -17.48 -4.16
N ALA A 167 1.95 -18.59 -3.62
CA ALA A 167 1.04 -19.47 -4.36
C ALA A 167 -0.25 -18.74 -4.80
N ALA A 168 -0.77 -17.85 -3.96
CA ALA A 168 -1.95 -17.04 -4.29
C ALA A 168 -1.69 -16.10 -5.47
N LEU A 169 -0.53 -15.43 -5.45
CA LEU A 169 -0.11 -14.51 -6.50
C LEU A 169 0.17 -15.24 -7.81
N GLU A 170 0.88 -16.37 -7.76
CA GLU A 170 1.18 -17.19 -8.94
C GLU A 170 -0.09 -17.74 -9.61
N ALA A 171 -1.05 -18.22 -8.83
CA ALA A 171 -2.34 -18.66 -9.33
C ALA A 171 -3.10 -17.50 -10.02
N SER A 172 -3.06 -16.30 -9.42
CA SER A 172 -3.67 -15.07 -9.96
C SER A 172 -3.05 -14.62 -11.28
N VAL A 173 -1.72 -14.54 -11.35
CA VAL A 173 -1.00 -14.15 -12.57
C VAL A 173 -1.29 -15.15 -13.69
N ARG A 174 -1.22 -16.44 -13.39
CA ARG A 174 -1.45 -17.50 -14.39
C ARG A 174 -2.87 -17.47 -14.93
N ILE A 175 -3.89 -17.33 -14.07
CA ILE A 175 -5.30 -17.31 -14.50
C ILE A 175 -5.64 -16.05 -15.28
N MET A 176 -5.10 -14.89 -14.91
CA MET A 176 -5.25 -13.64 -15.68
C MET A 176 -4.56 -13.73 -17.05
N ASN A 177 -3.36 -14.30 -17.11
CA ASN A 177 -2.64 -14.46 -18.37
C ASN A 177 -3.41 -15.30 -19.39
N VAL A 178 -4.03 -16.41 -18.96
CA VAL A 178 -4.78 -17.30 -19.86
C VAL A 178 -6.19 -16.80 -20.14
N ASN A 179 -6.94 -16.34 -19.13
CA ASN A 179 -8.36 -16.02 -19.29
C ASN A 179 -8.61 -14.61 -19.83
N TYR A 180 -7.64 -13.70 -19.74
CA TYR A 180 -7.78 -12.30 -20.14
C TYR A 180 -6.69 -11.82 -21.12
N HIS A 181 -5.41 -11.85 -20.72
CA HIS A 181 -4.34 -11.30 -21.56
C HIS A 181 -4.17 -12.06 -22.88
N ALA A 182 -4.25 -13.40 -22.87
CA ALA A 182 -4.18 -14.20 -24.08
C ALA A 182 -5.36 -13.92 -25.05
N PRO A 183 -6.64 -13.92 -24.63
CA PRO A 183 -7.76 -13.48 -25.46
C PRO A 183 -7.62 -12.06 -26.04
N LEU A 184 -7.12 -11.11 -25.24
CA LEU A 184 -6.82 -9.75 -25.70
C LEU A 184 -5.79 -9.80 -26.83
N ASN A 185 -4.66 -10.48 -26.61
CA ASN A 185 -3.57 -10.57 -27.58
C ASN A 185 -4.00 -11.29 -28.87
N LEU A 186 -4.74 -12.39 -28.76
CA LEU A 186 -5.34 -13.10 -29.90
C LEU A 186 -6.26 -12.16 -30.71
N THR A 187 -7.10 -11.40 -30.03
CA THR A 187 -8.02 -10.48 -30.68
C THR A 187 -7.26 -9.38 -31.43
N THR A 188 -6.21 -8.81 -30.83
CA THR A 188 -5.34 -7.82 -31.50
C THR A 188 -4.75 -8.36 -32.81
N HIS A 189 -4.37 -9.63 -32.86
CA HIS A 189 -3.76 -10.24 -34.04
C HIS A 189 -4.79 -10.63 -35.12
N PHE A 190 -5.97 -11.13 -34.73
CA PHE A 190 -6.99 -11.62 -35.67
C PHE A 190 -7.97 -10.53 -36.13
N LEU A 191 -8.19 -9.46 -35.37
CA LEU A 191 -9.15 -8.39 -35.70
C LEU A 191 -8.88 -7.71 -37.06
N PRO A 192 -7.61 -7.40 -37.44
CA PRO A 192 -7.33 -6.86 -38.78
C PRO A 192 -7.71 -7.84 -39.90
N ALA A 193 -7.47 -9.14 -39.71
CA ALA A 193 -7.82 -10.15 -40.70
C ALA A 193 -9.33 -10.34 -40.81
N LEU A 194 -10.05 -10.41 -39.68
CA LEU A 194 -11.51 -10.46 -39.64
C LEU A 194 -12.14 -9.28 -40.38
N THR A 195 -11.61 -8.07 -40.18
CA THR A 195 -12.13 -6.84 -40.81
C THR A 195 -11.81 -6.77 -42.31
N ARG A 196 -10.63 -7.22 -42.73
CA ARG A 196 -10.17 -7.09 -44.13
C ARG A 196 -10.60 -8.23 -45.04
N THR A 197 -10.83 -9.42 -44.48
CA THR A 197 -10.98 -10.66 -45.27
C THR A 197 -12.36 -11.29 -45.16
N SER A 198 -13.18 -10.90 -44.17
CA SER A 198 -14.54 -11.37 -44.02
C SER A 198 -15.54 -10.29 -44.42
N THR A 199 -16.61 -10.70 -45.08
CA THR A 199 -17.77 -9.82 -45.35
C THR A 199 -18.69 -9.69 -44.13
N ALA A 200 -18.48 -10.55 -43.11
CA ALA A 200 -19.24 -10.50 -41.88
C ALA A 200 -18.46 -11.23 -40.77
N GLY A 201 -17.42 -10.56 -40.26
CA GLY A 201 -16.52 -11.09 -39.24
C GLY A 201 -17.22 -11.30 -37.90
N ASN A 202 -16.82 -12.33 -37.16
CA ASN A 202 -17.44 -12.69 -35.90
C ASN A 202 -16.40 -13.14 -34.87
N ILE A 203 -16.45 -12.58 -33.66
CA ILE A 203 -15.64 -12.99 -32.52
C ILE A 203 -16.57 -13.55 -31.46
N ILE A 204 -16.39 -14.82 -31.11
CA ILE A 204 -17.15 -15.51 -30.10
C ILE A 204 -16.25 -15.82 -28.91
N VAL A 205 -16.61 -15.35 -27.73
CA VAL A 205 -15.82 -15.54 -26.50
C VAL A 205 -16.60 -16.35 -25.50
N VAL A 206 -16.02 -17.48 -25.08
CA VAL A 206 -16.59 -18.34 -24.04
C VAL A 206 -16.10 -17.88 -22.67
N SER A 207 -16.94 -17.08 -22.02
CA SER A 207 -16.75 -16.60 -20.65
C SER A 207 -17.30 -17.63 -19.64
N SER A 208 -18.01 -17.19 -18.61
CA SER A 208 -18.70 -18.01 -17.62
C SER A 208 -19.75 -17.17 -16.91
N MET A 209 -20.76 -17.80 -16.29
CA MET A 209 -21.59 -17.10 -15.30
C MET A 209 -20.77 -16.45 -14.17
N ALA A 210 -19.57 -16.97 -13.88
CA ALA A 210 -18.61 -16.38 -12.95
C ALA A 210 -18.07 -15.00 -13.40
N GLY A 211 -18.25 -14.61 -14.67
CA GLY A 211 -17.92 -13.28 -15.19
C GLY A 211 -19.04 -12.24 -15.02
N LYS A 212 -20.20 -12.66 -14.49
CA LYS A 212 -21.35 -11.78 -14.20
C LYS A 212 -21.77 -11.80 -12.73
N LEU A 213 -21.49 -12.89 -12.03
CA LEU A 213 -21.83 -13.10 -10.62
C LEU A 213 -20.65 -13.76 -9.90
N GLY A 214 -20.30 -13.26 -8.72
CA GLY A 214 -19.31 -13.90 -7.85
C GLY A 214 -19.82 -15.23 -7.31
N ALA A 215 -18.94 -16.23 -7.21
CA ALA A 215 -19.24 -17.53 -6.62
C ALA A 215 -18.20 -17.86 -5.53
N PRO A 216 -18.62 -18.48 -4.41
CA PRO A 216 -17.70 -18.97 -3.39
C PRO A 216 -16.63 -19.89 -3.99
N THR A 217 -15.44 -19.90 -3.37
CA THR A 217 -14.27 -20.71 -3.76
C THR A 217 -13.70 -20.44 -5.16
N ARG A 218 -14.05 -19.29 -5.76
CA ARG A 218 -13.67 -18.93 -7.14
C ARG A 218 -13.33 -17.45 -7.28
N SER A 219 -12.85 -16.79 -6.23
CA SER A 219 -12.61 -15.34 -6.23
C SER A 219 -11.69 -14.90 -7.38
N ILE A 220 -10.54 -15.55 -7.53
CA ILE A 220 -9.55 -15.23 -8.58
C ILE A 220 -10.10 -15.57 -9.98
N TYR A 221 -10.76 -16.73 -10.15
CA TYR A 221 -11.43 -17.08 -11.42
C TYR A 221 -12.53 -16.08 -11.81
N CYS A 222 -13.38 -15.67 -10.86
CA CYS A 222 -14.43 -14.69 -11.09
C CYS A 222 -13.84 -13.36 -11.55
N ALA A 223 -12.76 -12.88 -10.90
CA ALA A 223 -12.06 -11.67 -11.30
C ALA A 223 -11.59 -11.75 -12.76
N SER A 224 -10.94 -12.86 -13.16
CA SER A 224 -10.46 -13.04 -14.53
C SER A 224 -11.57 -13.07 -15.59
N LYS A 225 -12.74 -13.64 -15.25
CA LYS A 225 -13.89 -13.69 -16.17
C LYS A 225 -14.66 -12.37 -16.23
N HIS A 226 -14.68 -11.58 -15.16
CA HIS A 226 -15.21 -10.21 -15.19
C HIS A 226 -14.32 -9.29 -16.05
N ALA A 227 -13.00 -9.43 -15.95
CA ALA A 227 -12.06 -8.70 -16.81
C ALA A 227 -12.29 -9.01 -18.29
N ALA A 228 -12.39 -10.29 -18.65
CA ALA A 228 -12.71 -10.70 -20.02
C ALA A 228 -14.09 -10.19 -20.48
N GLN A 229 -15.11 -10.27 -19.62
CA GLN A 229 -16.47 -9.77 -19.93
C GLN A 229 -16.45 -8.26 -20.24
N GLY A 230 -15.82 -7.46 -19.39
CA GLY A 230 -15.74 -6.00 -19.57
C GLY A 230 -15.00 -5.61 -20.85
N PHE A 231 -13.89 -6.28 -21.16
CA PHE A 231 -13.12 -6.01 -22.37
C PHE A 231 -13.91 -6.31 -23.65
N PHE A 232 -14.55 -7.47 -23.75
CA PHE A 232 -15.29 -7.83 -24.96
C PHE A 232 -16.64 -7.10 -25.08
N ASP A 233 -17.26 -6.70 -23.97
CA ASP A 233 -18.46 -5.84 -24.00
C ASP A 233 -18.10 -4.46 -24.61
N ALA A 234 -16.95 -3.88 -24.22
CA ALA A 234 -16.46 -2.63 -24.79
C ALA A 234 -16.02 -2.79 -26.25
N LEU A 235 -15.24 -3.83 -26.56
CA LEU A 235 -14.76 -4.10 -27.91
C LEU A 235 -15.91 -4.23 -28.90
N GLY A 236 -17.00 -4.91 -28.53
CA GLY A 236 -18.18 -5.05 -29.38
C GLY A 236 -18.78 -3.73 -29.85
N MET A 237 -18.77 -2.70 -28.99
CA MET A 237 -19.22 -1.35 -29.34
C MET A 237 -18.21 -0.63 -30.24
N GLU A 238 -16.91 -0.84 -30.04
CA GLU A 238 -15.84 -0.18 -30.80
C GLU A 238 -15.75 -0.65 -32.25
N VAL A 239 -15.97 -1.96 -32.48
CA VAL A 239 -15.80 -2.63 -33.78
C VAL A 239 -17.11 -2.78 -34.57
N GLU A 240 -18.24 -2.29 -34.05
CA GLU A 240 -19.54 -2.34 -34.73
C GLU A 240 -19.47 -1.70 -36.13
N ARG A 241 -18.79 -0.54 -36.25
CA ARG A 241 -18.57 0.17 -37.52
C ARG A 241 -17.72 -0.59 -38.54
N THR A 242 -16.93 -1.57 -38.10
CA THR A 242 -16.07 -2.36 -38.99
C THR A 242 -16.76 -3.61 -39.51
N GLY A 243 -18.03 -3.84 -39.14
CA GLY A 243 -18.79 -5.03 -39.55
C GLY A 243 -18.38 -6.32 -38.83
N VAL A 244 -17.57 -6.22 -37.76
CA VAL A 244 -17.21 -7.34 -36.90
C VAL A 244 -18.20 -7.40 -35.74
N HIS A 245 -18.82 -8.56 -35.55
CA HIS A 245 -19.69 -8.81 -34.40
C HIS A 245 -18.89 -9.45 -33.25
N VAL A 246 -19.11 -9.01 -32.02
CA VAL A 246 -18.52 -9.62 -30.82
C VAL A 246 -19.64 -10.23 -29.96
N GLY A 247 -19.61 -11.54 -29.77
CA GLY A 247 -20.56 -12.29 -28.95
C GLY A 247 -19.89 -12.93 -27.74
N ILE A 248 -20.42 -12.69 -26.55
CA ILE A 248 -19.94 -13.30 -25.31
C ILE A 248 -20.96 -14.33 -24.82
N ILE A 249 -20.51 -15.57 -24.64
CA ILE A 249 -21.33 -16.64 -24.08
C ILE A 249 -20.88 -16.90 -22.65
N SER A 250 -21.83 -16.86 -21.72
CA SER A 250 -21.60 -17.09 -20.28
C SER A 250 -22.27 -18.39 -19.85
N PRO A 251 -21.67 -19.58 -20.10
CA PRO A 251 -22.28 -20.83 -19.72
C PRO A 251 -22.32 -21.00 -18.18
N GLY A 252 -23.28 -21.79 -17.73
CA GLY A 252 -23.35 -22.28 -16.35
C GLY A 252 -22.33 -23.38 -16.09
N THR A 253 -22.65 -24.35 -15.23
CA THR A 253 -21.75 -25.48 -15.00
C THR A 253 -21.80 -26.43 -16.19
N VAL A 254 -20.67 -26.58 -16.89
CA VAL A 254 -20.48 -27.53 -17.99
C VAL A 254 -19.60 -28.69 -17.52
N GLU A 255 -19.97 -29.92 -17.87
CA GLU A 255 -19.17 -31.12 -17.56
C GLU A 255 -17.94 -31.18 -18.49
N THR A 256 -16.78 -30.74 -17.98
CA THR A 256 -15.47 -30.79 -18.65
C THR A 256 -14.35 -31.05 -17.64
N ASP A 257 -13.16 -31.41 -18.12
CA ASP A 257 -11.96 -31.63 -17.29
C ASP A 257 -11.35 -30.34 -16.72
N LEU A 258 -11.97 -29.18 -16.95
CA LEU A 258 -11.47 -27.87 -16.53
C LEU A 258 -11.16 -27.81 -15.03
N ARG A 259 -12.01 -28.40 -14.17
CA ARG A 259 -11.83 -28.42 -12.71
C ARG A 259 -10.69 -29.32 -12.25
N GLN A 260 -10.40 -30.38 -13.01
CA GLN A 260 -9.29 -31.29 -12.69
C GLN A 260 -7.93 -30.65 -12.99
N SER A 261 -7.92 -29.63 -13.84
CA SER A 261 -6.73 -28.86 -14.22
C SER A 261 -6.65 -27.49 -13.53
N ALA A 262 -7.29 -27.33 -12.36
CA ALA A 262 -7.31 -26.06 -11.65
C ALA A 262 -5.90 -25.63 -11.19
N VAL A 263 -5.63 -24.34 -11.26
CA VAL A 263 -4.25 -23.81 -11.12
C VAL A 263 -3.75 -23.71 -9.69
N ASP A 264 -4.67 -23.76 -8.74
CA ASP A 264 -4.45 -23.62 -7.30
C ASP A 264 -4.42 -24.97 -6.57
N LEU A 265 -4.62 -26.09 -7.28
CA LEU A 265 -4.48 -27.42 -6.69
C LEU A 265 -3.00 -27.81 -6.52
N PRO A 266 -2.61 -28.45 -5.40
CA PRO A 266 -1.26 -28.98 -5.22
C PRO A 266 -0.93 -30.03 -6.29
N LYS A 267 0.23 -29.91 -6.95
CA LYS A 267 0.67 -30.85 -8.00
C LYS A 267 1.04 -32.24 -7.45
N THR A 268 1.28 -32.35 -6.14
CA THR A 268 1.58 -33.56 -5.39
C THR A 268 0.88 -33.48 -4.04
N GLY A 269 0.12 -34.51 -3.66
CA GLY A 269 -0.43 -34.60 -2.31
C GLY A 269 0.70 -34.63 -1.27
N ALA A 270 0.47 -34.05 -0.09
CA ALA A 270 1.43 -34.02 1.02
C ALA A 270 1.94 -35.42 1.44
N ASP A 271 1.24 -36.48 1.02
CA ASP A 271 1.51 -37.89 1.39
C ASP A 271 2.02 -38.75 0.22
N GLY A 272 2.37 -38.17 -0.93
CA GLY A 272 2.78 -38.94 -2.13
C GLY A 272 1.64 -39.76 -2.79
N LEU A 273 0.40 -39.59 -2.34
CA LEU A 273 -0.81 -40.17 -2.93
C LEU A 273 -1.42 -39.21 -3.98
N GLU A 274 -2.10 -39.79 -4.98
CA GLU A 274 -2.78 -39.04 -6.04
C GLU A 274 -3.69 -37.91 -5.48
N PRO A 275 -3.75 -36.75 -6.17
CA PRO A 275 -4.56 -35.62 -5.71
C PRO A 275 -6.02 -36.04 -5.49
N LYS A 276 -6.58 -35.70 -4.32
CA LYS A 276 -8.00 -35.93 -3.99
C LYS A 276 -8.87 -35.37 -5.13
N LYS A 277 -9.67 -36.23 -5.77
CA LYS A 277 -10.66 -35.82 -6.78
C LYS A 277 -11.51 -34.69 -6.21
N VAL A 278 -11.41 -33.51 -6.80
CA VAL A 278 -12.21 -32.34 -6.41
C VAL A 278 -13.69 -32.70 -6.55
N ALA A 279 -14.42 -32.70 -5.44
CA ALA A 279 -15.84 -33.05 -5.42
C ALA A 279 -16.63 -32.02 -6.25
N GLY A 280 -17.29 -32.48 -7.32
CA GLY A 280 -18.18 -31.67 -8.14
C GLY A 280 -19.62 -32.13 -8.03
N THR A 281 -20.54 -31.20 -7.80
CA THR A 281 -21.99 -31.39 -7.97
C THR A 281 -22.31 -31.80 -9.42
N LYS A 282 -22.39 -33.12 -9.67
CA LYS A 282 -22.86 -33.69 -10.95
C LYS A 282 -24.33 -33.44 -11.24
N LYS A 283 -25.11 -32.97 -10.24
CA LYS A 283 -26.54 -32.71 -10.38
C LYS A 283 -26.77 -31.44 -11.22
N GLY A 284 -27.20 -31.60 -12.46
CA GLY A 284 -27.70 -30.52 -13.32
C GLY A 284 -26.66 -29.79 -14.18
N ALA A 285 -25.46 -30.34 -14.37
CA ALA A 285 -24.49 -29.78 -15.31
C ALA A 285 -24.90 -30.05 -16.77
N MET A 286 -24.69 -29.08 -17.66
CA MET A 286 -24.89 -29.27 -19.10
C MET A 286 -23.69 -30.00 -19.70
N THR A 287 -23.92 -30.82 -20.74
CA THR A 287 -22.84 -31.47 -21.47
C THR A 287 -22.10 -30.46 -22.35
N ALA A 288 -20.82 -30.71 -22.65
CA ALA A 288 -20.06 -29.89 -23.58
C ALA A 288 -20.74 -29.78 -24.96
N LYS A 289 -21.34 -30.89 -25.43
CA LYS A 289 -22.10 -30.95 -26.68
C LYS A 289 -23.33 -30.05 -26.66
N ALA A 290 -24.17 -30.14 -25.61
CA ALA A 290 -25.36 -29.29 -25.49
C ALA A 290 -24.99 -27.79 -25.39
N CYS A 291 -23.87 -27.48 -24.73
CA CYS A 291 -23.34 -26.11 -24.71
C CYS A 291 -22.91 -25.65 -26.12
N ALA A 292 -22.21 -26.51 -26.88
CA ALA A 292 -21.75 -26.19 -28.24
C ALA A 292 -22.92 -26.05 -29.24
N GLU A 293 -23.96 -26.90 -29.14
CA GLU A 293 -25.21 -26.77 -29.89
C GLU A 293 -25.89 -25.43 -29.57
N GLY A 294 -26.03 -25.07 -28.29
CA GLY A 294 -26.61 -23.78 -27.89
C GLY A 294 -25.82 -22.54 -28.36
N ILE A 295 -24.50 -22.66 -28.54
CA ILE A 295 -23.65 -21.60 -29.11
C ILE A 295 -23.90 -21.41 -30.60
N THR A 296 -24.31 -22.47 -31.30
CA THR A 296 -24.39 -22.53 -32.76
C THR A 296 -25.81 -22.48 -33.32
N ASP A 297 -26.84 -22.70 -32.50
CA ASP A 297 -28.27 -22.76 -32.87
C ASP A 297 -29.04 -21.45 -32.59
N GLY A 298 -28.36 -20.31 -32.57
CA GLY A 298 -29.02 -19.02 -32.61
C GLY A 298 -29.74 -18.81 -33.94
N ASP A 299 -31.03 -19.18 -34.00
CA ASP A 299 -32.03 -18.91 -35.05
C ASP A 299 -32.39 -20.11 -35.97
N MET A 300 -33.25 -21.03 -35.49
CA MET A 300 -34.12 -21.89 -36.32
C MET A 300 -35.35 -22.37 -35.53
N SER A 301 -36.51 -21.78 -35.78
CA SER A 301 -37.81 -22.36 -35.43
C SER A 301 -38.08 -23.59 -36.31
N ALA A 302 -38.01 -24.81 -35.75
CA ALA A 302 -38.36 -26.03 -36.47
C ALA A 302 -39.89 -26.16 -36.66
N ASN A 303 -40.28 -26.27 -37.93
CA ASN A 303 -41.65 -26.23 -38.45
C ASN A 303 -42.41 -27.59 -38.29
N PRO A 304 -43.59 -27.65 -37.61
CA PRO A 304 -44.33 -28.90 -37.32
C PRO A 304 -44.96 -29.62 -38.53
N LEU A 305 -44.96 -29.02 -39.73
CA LEU A 305 -45.61 -29.55 -40.92
C LEU A 305 -44.80 -30.65 -41.64
N SER A 306 -43.48 -30.62 -41.54
CA SER A 306 -42.60 -31.62 -42.19
C SER A 306 -42.73 -33.00 -41.53
N ALA A 307 -42.99 -33.06 -40.23
CA ALA A 307 -43.16 -34.32 -39.49
C ALA A 307 -44.48 -35.06 -39.82
N LYS A 308 -45.51 -34.37 -40.35
CA LYS A 308 -46.79 -34.98 -40.76
C LYS A 308 -46.76 -35.54 -42.18
N LEU A 309 -45.96 -34.95 -43.06
CA LEU A 309 -45.85 -35.35 -44.47
C LEU A 309 -45.11 -36.68 -44.65
N THR A 310 -44.11 -36.94 -43.83
CA THR A 310 -43.36 -38.21 -43.83
C THR A 310 -44.20 -39.40 -43.35
N LYS A 311 -45.32 -39.15 -42.64
CA LYS A 311 -46.26 -40.18 -42.17
C LYS A 311 -47.33 -40.56 -43.20
N LEU A 312 -47.53 -39.73 -44.22
CA LEU A 312 -48.51 -39.97 -45.31
C LEU A 312 -47.91 -40.75 -46.49
N LEU A 313 -46.58 -40.74 -46.64
CA LEU A 313 -45.88 -41.41 -47.73
C LEU A 313 -45.66 -42.92 -47.49
N SER A 314 -46.29 -43.51 -46.47
CA SER A 314 -46.07 -44.90 -46.05
C SER A 314 -47.28 -45.84 -46.17
N SER A 315 -48.34 -45.49 -46.91
CA SER A 315 -49.51 -46.38 -47.09
C SER A 315 -49.62 -47.02 -48.50
N SER A 316 -49.93 -48.32 -48.54
CA SER A 316 -49.80 -49.29 -49.65
C SER A 316 -51.03 -49.45 -50.58
N LEU A 317 -50.83 -50.19 -51.69
CA LEU A 317 -51.49 -50.29 -53.01
C LEU A 317 -52.86 -51.02 -53.15
N ASP A 318 -53.64 -51.28 -52.11
CA ASP A 318 -54.91 -52.04 -52.23
C ASP A 318 -56.17 -51.17 -52.45
N ASP A 319 -56.11 -50.10 -53.26
CA ASP A 319 -57.26 -49.20 -53.47
C ASP A 319 -58.24 -49.69 -54.57
N PRO A 320 -59.52 -49.97 -54.24
CA PRO A 320 -60.56 -50.46 -55.17
C PRO A 320 -60.91 -49.52 -56.33
N LYS A 321 -60.47 -48.26 -56.35
CA LYS A 321 -60.74 -47.32 -57.46
C LYS A 321 -60.09 -47.73 -58.80
N LEU A 322 -58.98 -48.48 -58.78
CA LEU A 322 -58.30 -48.92 -60.01
C LEU A 322 -59.11 -49.98 -60.79
N ARG A 323 -59.97 -50.74 -60.09
CA ARG A 323 -60.80 -51.81 -60.69
C ARG A 323 -61.96 -51.27 -61.52
N THR A 324 -62.48 -50.10 -61.18
CA THR A 324 -63.62 -49.45 -61.86
C THR A 324 -63.30 -49.01 -63.29
N SER A 325 -62.03 -48.73 -63.61
CA SER A 325 -61.63 -48.22 -64.93
C SER A 325 -61.65 -49.29 -66.04
N LEU A 326 -61.59 -50.58 -65.69
CA LEU A 326 -61.60 -51.69 -66.67
C LEU A 326 -63.01 -52.04 -67.18
N THR A 327 -64.07 -51.57 -66.50
CA THR A 327 -65.47 -51.89 -66.84
C THR A 327 -66.05 -50.99 -67.94
N ALA A 328 -65.41 -49.85 -68.22
CA ALA A 328 -65.84 -48.85 -69.21
C ALA A 328 -65.71 -49.30 -70.69
N LEU A 329 -65.04 -50.42 -70.97
CA LEU A 329 -64.77 -50.89 -72.34
C LEU A 329 -65.95 -51.63 -73.02
N SER A 330 -67.10 -51.76 -72.35
CA SER A 330 -68.23 -52.61 -72.80
C SER A 330 -69.36 -51.88 -73.53
N GLU A 331 -69.28 -50.56 -73.75
CA GLU A 331 -70.35 -49.75 -74.37
C GLU A 331 -70.41 -49.81 -75.91
N PHE A 332 -69.50 -50.53 -76.58
CA PHE A 332 -69.29 -50.41 -78.03
C PHE A 332 -70.33 -51.12 -78.93
N TYR A 333 -71.21 -52.01 -78.43
CA TYR A 333 -72.25 -52.64 -79.27
C TYR A 333 -73.50 -53.05 -78.46
N SER A 334 -74.68 -52.60 -78.89
CA SER A 334 -75.96 -52.81 -78.19
C SER A 334 -76.96 -53.74 -78.89
N VAL A 335 -76.73 -54.19 -80.13
CA VAL A 335 -77.64 -55.13 -80.85
C VAL A 335 -76.89 -56.12 -81.75
N ASN A 336 -77.16 -57.42 -81.60
CA ASN A 336 -76.44 -58.53 -82.25
C ASN A 336 -77.23 -59.15 -83.42
N ALA A 337 -77.32 -58.44 -84.56
CA ALA A 337 -77.99 -58.92 -85.79
C ALA A 337 -76.99 -59.45 -86.85
N VAL A 338 -77.41 -60.44 -87.64
CA VAL A 338 -76.56 -61.10 -88.66
C VAL A 338 -76.05 -60.11 -89.73
N ASN A 339 -76.87 -59.15 -90.15
CA ASN A 339 -76.47 -58.11 -91.10
C ASN A 339 -75.44 -57.13 -90.53
N ALA A 340 -75.48 -56.87 -89.20
CA ALA A 340 -74.47 -56.06 -88.53
C ALA A 340 -73.13 -56.78 -88.43
N ARG A 341 -73.12 -58.11 -88.25
CA ARG A 341 -71.89 -58.92 -88.27
C ARG A 341 -71.23 -58.99 -89.65
N HIS A 342 -72.04 -59.03 -90.71
CA HIS A 342 -71.52 -59.18 -92.08
C HIS A 342 -70.84 -57.90 -92.61
N ASN A 343 -71.26 -56.73 -92.11
CA ASN A 343 -70.72 -55.43 -92.52
C ASN A 343 -69.73 -54.82 -91.50
N LEU A 344 -69.60 -55.42 -90.31
CA LEU A 344 -68.74 -54.95 -89.21
C LEU A 344 -67.29 -54.69 -89.64
N ARG A 345 -66.71 -55.62 -90.41
CA ARG A 345 -65.32 -55.51 -90.87
C ARG A 345 -65.16 -54.35 -91.85
N GLY A 346 -66.08 -54.21 -92.80
CA GLY A 346 -66.04 -53.11 -93.79
C GLY A 346 -66.24 -51.74 -93.16
N ASP A 347 -67.13 -51.63 -92.17
CA ASP A 347 -67.39 -50.37 -91.47
C ASP A 347 -66.25 -49.98 -90.53
N ILE A 348 -65.63 -50.94 -89.82
CA ILE A 348 -64.43 -50.70 -89.01
C ILE A 348 -63.24 -50.32 -89.90
N GLU A 349 -63.01 -51.03 -91.00
CA GLU A 349 -61.90 -50.76 -91.91
C GLU A 349 -62.04 -49.40 -92.60
N ARG A 350 -63.26 -49.00 -93.03
CA ARG A 350 -63.51 -47.65 -93.58
C ARG A 350 -63.31 -46.53 -92.56
N ARG A 351 -63.75 -46.72 -91.31
CA ARG A 351 -63.54 -45.70 -90.28
C ARG A 351 -62.07 -45.61 -89.85
N ALA A 352 -61.37 -46.74 -89.78
CA ALA A 352 -59.93 -46.76 -89.51
C ALA A 352 -59.13 -46.06 -90.61
N THR A 353 -59.48 -46.25 -91.89
CA THR A 353 -58.82 -45.54 -92.99
C THR A 353 -59.08 -44.03 -92.98
N ASN A 354 -60.30 -43.60 -92.64
CA ASN A 354 -60.62 -42.17 -92.54
C ASN A 354 -59.85 -41.48 -91.41
N VAL A 355 -59.79 -42.12 -90.23
CA VAL A 355 -59.01 -41.61 -89.09
C VAL A 355 -57.51 -41.56 -89.41
N ASN A 356 -56.98 -42.57 -90.13
CA ASN A 356 -55.58 -42.56 -90.55
C ASN A 356 -55.26 -41.45 -91.56
N TYR A 357 -56.21 -41.08 -92.43
CA TYR A 357 -56.01 -40.00 -93.40
C TYR A 357 -55.99 -38.63 -92.72
N GLU A 358 -56.91 -38.39 -91.77
CA GLU A 358 -56.89 -37.17 -90.94
C GLU A 358 -55.61 -37.10 -90.09
N PHE A 359 -55.17 -38.22 -89.52
CA PHE A 359 -53.93 -38.26 -88.73
C PHE A 359 -52.69 -37.91 -89.57
N LEU A 360 -52.58 -38.40 -90.81
CA LEU A 360 -51.46 -38.08 -91.69
C LEU A 360 -51.43 -36.59 -92.08
N GLN A 361 -52.59 -35.97 -92.31
CA GLN A 361 -52.66 -34.53 -92.60
C GLN A 361 -52.22 -33.66 -91.41
N GLU A 362 -52.57 -34.05 -90.18
CA GLU A 362 -52.09 -33.32 -89.00
C GLU A 362 -50.60 -33.59 -88.72
N LEU A 363 -50.09 -34.80 -88.99
CA LEU A 363 -48.68 -35.13 -88.82
C LEU A 363 -47.77 -34.36 -89.81
N GLU A 364 -48.25 -34.08 -91.02
CA GLU A 364 -47.52 -33.29 -92.01
C GLU A 364 -47.21 -31.88 -91.49
N LYS A 365 -48.17 -31.25 -90.80
CA LYS A 365 -47.97 -29.92 -90.16
C LYS A 365 -46.89 -29.98 -89.07
N VAL A 366 -46.86 -31.05 -88.29
CA VAL A 366 -45.85 -31.26 -87.24
C VAL A 366 -44.46 -31.47 -87.85
N ASN A 367 -44.37 -32.18 -88.98
CA ASN A 367 -43.11 -32.40 -89.67
C ASN A 367 -42.49 -31.09 -90.20
N VAL A 368 -43.31 -30.16 -90.69
CA VAL A 368 -42.84 -28.81 -91.08
C VAL A 368 -42.25 -28.05 -89.89
N GLN A 369 -42.88 -28.13 -88.71
CA GLN A 369 -42.35 -27.49 -87.49
C GLN A 369 -41.04 -28.13 -87.02
N PHE A 370 -40.85 -29.45 -87.20
CA PHE A 370 -39.58 -30.09 -86.88
C PHE A 370 -38.44 -29.64 -87.80
N LEU A 371 -38.72 -29.38 -89.08
CA LEU A 371 -37.72 -28.84 -90.02
C LEU A 371 -37.35 -27.38 -89.68
N GLU A 372 -38.30 -26.56 -89.23
CA GLU A 372 -38.02 -25.22 -88.71
C GLU A 372 -37.15 -25.28 -87.43
N LEU A 373 -37.46 -26.20 -86.51
CA LEU A 373 -36.68 -26.42 -85.30
C LEU A 373 -35.24 -26.87 -85.63
N GLU A 374 -35.06 -27.75 -86.61
CA GLU A 374 -33.74 -28.19 -87.07
C GLU A 374 -32.92 -27.02 -87.63
N ALA A 375 -33.55 -26.11 -88.40
CA ALA A 375 -32.92 -24.90 -88.90
C ALA A 375 -32.51 -23.95 -87.77
N GLU A 376 -33.36 -23.74 -86.76
CA GLU A 376 -33.05 -22.94 -85.58
C GLU A 376 -31.91 -23.54 -84.75
N MET A 377 -31.91 -24.88 -84.56
CA MET A 377 -30.86 -25.57 -83.81
C MET A 377 -29.50 -25.45 -84.49
N ASN A 378 -29.46 -25.55 -85.82
CA ASN A 378 -28.25 -25.34 -86.61
C ASN A 378 -27.76 -23.89 -86.53
N SER A 379 -28.66 -22.92 -86.54
CA SER A 379 -28.31 -21.51 -86.34
C SER A 379 -27.73 -21.27 -84.94
N MET A 380 -28.37 -21.79 -83.89
CA MET A 380 -27.87 -21.70 -82.52
C MET A 380 -26.48 -22.34 -82.38
N ASN A 381 -26.25 -23.49 -83.00
CA ASN A 381 -24.95 -24.16 -82.96
C ASN A 381 -23.84 -23.30 -83.60
N SER A 382 -24.13 -22.63 -84.72
CA SER A 382 -23.19 -21.69 -85.36
C SER A 382 -22.86 -20.49 -84.48
N LEU A 383 -23.85 -19.94 -83.77
CA LEU A 383 -23.66 -18.81 -82.84
C LEU A 383 -22.83 -19.22 -81.61
N CYS A 384 -23.06 -20.42 -81.07
CA CYS A 384 -22.23 -20.96 -79.99
C CYS A 384 -20.78 -21.17 -80.45
N GLN A 385 -20.56 -21.63 -81.68
CA GLN A 385 -19.22 -21.77 -82.26
C GLN A 385 -18.52 -20.41 -82.37
N GLU A 386 -19.21 -19.40 -82.90
CA GLU A 386 -18.68 -18.04 -83.04
C GLU A 386 -18.36 -17.39 -81.68
N MET A 387 -19.23 -17.61 -80.68
CA MET A 387 -18.98 -17.16 -79.30
C MET A 387 -17.74 -17.84 -78.71
N GLN A 388 -17.56 -19.14 -78.93
CA GLN A 388 -16.39 -19.87 -78.45
C GLN A 388 -15.10 -19.34 -79.07
N ASP A 389 -15.10 -19.06 -80.37
CA ASP A 389 -13.94 -18.52 -81.07
C ASP A 389 -13.58 -17.11 -80.58
N ARG A 390 -14.58 -16.26 -80.33
CA ARG A 390 -14.35 -14.93 -79.73
C ARG A 390 -13.79 -15.02 -78.31
N LEU A 391 -14.26 -15.98 -77.53
CA LEU A 391 -13.82 -16.18 -76.15
C LEU A 391 -12.37 -16.66 -76.09
N ASN A 392 -11.98 -17.56 -77.00
CA ASN A 392 -10.59 -18.01 -77.15
C ASN A 392 -9.67 -16.85 -77.56
N LEU A 393 -10.08 -16.04 -78.55
CA LEU A 393 -9.31 -14.87 -78.98
C LEU A 393 -9.16 -13.82 -77.86
N ALA A 394 -10.19 -13.62 -77.05
CA ALA A 394 -10.14 -12.72 -75.90
C ALA A 394 -9.23 -13.28 -74.80
N ASN A 395 -9.24 -14.58 -74.57
CA ASN A 395 -8.39 -15.23 -73.57
C ASN A 395 -6.90 -15.07 -73.94
N ASP A 396 -6.53 -15.31 -75.19
CA ASP A 396 -5.14 -15.18 -75.66
C ASP A 396 -4.60 -13.75 -75.50
N LYS A 397 -5.43 -12.74 -75.79
CA LYS A 397 -5.08 -11.33 -75.56
C LYS A 397 -4.99 -10.97 -74.08
N THR A 398 -5.75 -11.66 -73.22
CA THR A 398 -5.78 -11.38 -71.78
C THR A 398 -4.55 -11.94 -71.08
N VAL A 399 -4.02 -13.09 -71.53
CA VAL A 399 -2.80 -13.70 -70.95
C VAL A 399 -1.59 -12.77 -71.03
N THR A 400 -1.34 -12.16 -72.19
CA THR A 400 -0.21 -11.22 -72.37
C THR A 400 -0.35 -9.95 -71.53
N LEU A 401 -1.58 -9.44 -71.38
CA LEU A 401 -1.86 -8.31 -70.48
C LEU A 401 -1.70 -8.68 -69.00
N LEU A 402 -2.07 -9.90 -68.60
CA LEU A 402 -1.89 -10.40 -67.24
C LEU A 402 -0.40 -10.52 -66.88
N GLU A 403 0.43 -11.05 -67.78
CA GLU A 403 1.89 -11.15 -67.58
C GLU A 403 2.53 -9.76 -67.37
N GLN A 404 2.16 -8.77 -68.18
CA GLN A 404 2.64 -7.39 -68.01
C GLN A 404 2.13 -6.75 -66.71
N THR A 405 0.88 -7.04 -66.34
CA THR A 405 0.28 -6.53 -65.09
C THR A 405 0.97 -7.12 -63.87
N ASP A 406 1.32 -8.41 -63.90
CA ASP A 406 2.01 -9.08 -62.81
C ASP A 406 3.45 -8.60 -62.66
N ALA A 407 4.17 -8.37 -63.76
CA ALA A 407 5.50 -7.75 -63.74
C ALA A 407 5.48 -6.33 -63.12
N LEU A 408 4.50 -5.50 -63.48
CA LEU A 408 4.33 -4.17 -62.88
C LEU A 408 3.92 -4.23 -61.41
N ARG A 409 3.10 -5.21 -61.02
CA ARG A 409 2.74 -5.45 -59.61
C ARG A 409 3.95 -5.87 -58.79
N GLU A 410 4.85 -6.68 -59.34
CA GLU A 410 6.08 -7.09 -58.66
C GLU A 410 7.03 -5.90 -58.48
N GLN A 411 7.20 -5.06 -59.51
CA GLN A 411 7.95 -3.81 -59.38
C GLN A 411 7.33 -2.84 -58.37
N SER A 412 6.00 -2.69 -58.38
CA SER A 412 5.29 -1.85 -57.42
C SER A 412 5.49 -2.34 -55.98
N LYS A 413 5.45 -3.67 -55.74
CA LYS A 413 5.77 -4.25 -54.42
C LYS A 413 7.19 -3.95 -53.98
N ILE A 414 8.18 -4.08 -54.86
CA ILE A 414 9.59 -3.77 -54.56
C ILE A 414 9.73 -2.29 -54.18
N CYS A 415 9.13 -1.39 -54.96
CA CYS A 415 9.14 0.05 -54.67
C CYS A 415 8.46 0.36 -53.33
N GLN A 416 7.34 -0.31 -53.02
CA GLN A 416 6.63 -0.13 -51.75
C GLN A 416 7.46 -0.59 -50.56
N VAL A 417 8.15 -1.74 -50.67
CA VAL A 417 9.07 -2.20 -49.63
C VAL A 417 10.23 -1.23 -49.43
N ARG A 418 10.81 -0.70 -50.52
CA ARG A 418 11.85 0.33 -50.43
C ARG A 418 11.35 1.61 -49.77
N GLN A 419 10.14 2.05 -50.10
CA GLN A 419 9.51 3.20 -49.46
C GLN A 419 9.34 2.97 -47.96
N THR A 420 8.82 1.81 -47.54
CA THR A 420 8.67 1.49 -46.11
C THR A 420 10.02 1.44 -45.38
N ILE A 421 11.07 0.94 -46.03
CA ILE A 421 12.42 0.96 -45.45
C ILE A 421 12.96 2.39 -45.33
N LEU A 422 12.74 3.23 -46.34
CA LEU A 422 13.15 4.65 -46.32
C LEU A 422 12.39 5.44 -45.24
N GLU A 423 11.08 5.24 -45.12
CA GLU A 423 10.26 5.85 -44.06
C GLU A 423 10.75 5.42 -42.68
N ALA A 424 10.96 4.11 -42.47
CA ALA A 424 11.51 3.60 -41.21
C ALA A 424 12.93 4.10 -40.91
N PHE A 425 13.74 4.36 -41.94
CA PHE A 425 15.08 4.93 -41.79
C PHE A 425 15.02 6.42 -41.42
N LEU A 426 14.16 7.19 -42.10
CA LEU A 426 13.98 8.62 -41.80
C LEU A 426 13.40 8.82 -40.40
N ASP A 427 12.36 8.05 -40.04
CA ASP A 427 11.77 8.12 -38.70
C ASP A 427 12.77 7.77 -37.60
N ARG A 428 13.74 6.89 -37.87
CA ARG A 428 14.73 6.45 -36.87
C ARG A 428 15.96 7.36 -36.76
N PHE A 429 16.34 8.05 -37.82
CA PHE A 429 17.62 8.78 -37.89
C PHE A 429 17.49 10.27 -38.19
N THR A 430 16.27 10.80 -38.35
CA THR A 430 16.04 12.22 -38.62
C THR A 430 14.90 12.77 -37.76
N LEU A 431 14.97 14.05 -37.41
CA LEU A 431 13.89 14.77 -36.75
C LEU A 431 12.99 15.43 -37.79
N SER A 432 11.69 15.45 -37.54
CA SER A 432 10.73 16.21 -38.36
C SER A 432 10.94 17.73 -38.20
N GLU A 433 10.57 18.52 -39.22
CA GLU A 433 10.65 19.99 -39.15
C GLU A 433 9.81 20.57 -37.99
N SER A 434 8.72 19.90 -37.63
CA SER A 434 7.92 20.23 -36.44
C SER A 434 8.68 20.04 -35.14
N GLU A 435 9.41 18.94 -34.98
CA GLU A 435 10.20 18.66 -33.77
C GLU A 435 11.38 19.62 -33.64
N ILE A 436 12.08 19.90 -34.74
CA ILE A 436 13.17 20.88 -34.77
C ILE A 436 12.65 22.26 -34.33
N THR A 437 11.48 22.65 -34.82
CA THR A 437 10.84 23.92 -34.42
C THR A 437 10.51 23.93 -32.92
N ILE A 438 9.94 22.85 -32.38
CA ILE A 438 9.61 22.74 -30.95
C ILE A 438 10.88 22.82 -30.08
N LEU A 439 11.96 22.15 -30.49
CA LEU A 439 13.22 22.10 -29.75
C LEU A 439 14.02 23.39 -29.82
N CYS A 440 14.07 24.04 -30.99
CA CYS A 440 14.99 25.14 -31.25
C CYS A 440 14.34 26.53 -31.23
N SER A 441 13.03 26.64 -31.46
CA SER A 441 12.35 27.95 -31.50
C SER A 441 12.25 28.56 -30.10
N THR A 442 12.72 29.80 -29.94
CA THR A 442 12.57 30.57 -28.69
C THR A 442 11.14 31.08 -28.46
N ALA A 443 10.28 31.06 -29.47
CA ALA A 443 8.90 31.55 -29.39
C ALA A 443 7.91 30.53 -28.81
N MET A 444 8.26 29.24 -28.78
CA MET A 444 7.39 28.18 -28.25
C MET A 444 7.72 27.84 -26.81
N GLU A 445 6.70 27.78 -25.96
CA GLU A 445 6.83 27.36 -24.56
C GLU A 445 7.20 25.87 -24.43
N VAL A 446 7.84 25.51 -23.32
CA VAL A 446 8.15 24.12 -22.99
C VAL A 446 6.87 23.43 -22.52
N THR A 447 6.41 22.47 -23.29
CA THR A 447 5.18 21.68 -23.06
C THR A 447 5.53 20.18 -23.00
N PRO A 448 4.60 19.27 -22.62
CA PRO A 448 4.89 17.84 -22.64
C PRO A 448 5.47 17.32 -23.96
N VAL A 449 5.00 17.86 -25.09
CA VAL A 449 5.46 17.51 -26.45
C VAL A 449 6.93 17.86 -26.68
N PHE A 450 7.48 18.86 -25.98
CA PHE A 450 8.91 19.17 -26.03
C PHE A 450 9.76 18.02 -25.49
N PHE A 451 9.31 17.36 -24.43
CA PHE A 451 10.05 16.23 -23.84
C PHE A 451 9.99 14.99 -24.73
N ASP A 452 8.85 14.77 -25.41
CA ASP A 452 8.72 13.67 -26.36
C ASP A 452 9.68 13.86 -27.55
N ALA A 453 9.80 15.10 -28.07
CA ALA A 453 10.76 15.45 -29.11
C ALA A 453 12.23 15.37 -28.63
N LEU A 454 12.50 15.74 -27.38
CA LEU A 454 13.83 15.65 -26.78
C LEU A 454 14.25 14.19 -26.56
N GLU A 455 13.33 13.32 -26.12
CA GLU A 455 13.56 11.89 -25.99
C GLU A 455 13.82 11.26 -27.36
N HIS A 456 13.07 11.65 -28.39
CA HIS A 456 13.32 11.22 -29.76
C HIS A 456 14.72 11.64 -30.24
N LEU A 457 15.12 12.89 -30.00
CA LEU A 457 16.47 13.38 -30.31
C LEU A 457 17.57 12.56 -29.66
N GLU A 458 17.45 12.25 -28.35
CA GLU A 458 18.45 11.45 -27.63
C GLU A 458 18.48 10.00 -28.13
N ASN A 459 17.33 9.43 -28.49
CA ASN A 459 17.24 8.10 -29.10
C ASN A 459 17.94 8.07 -30.46
N ILE A 460 17.73 9.08 -31.31
CA ILE A 460 18.44 9.21 -32.61
C ILE A 460 19.95 9.30 -32.35
N HIS A 461 20.37 10.16 -31.41
CA HIS A 461 21.79 10.32 -31.07
C HIS A 461 22.41 9.00 -30.57
N ALA A 462 21.68 8.21 -29.78
CA ALA A 462 22.11 6.89 -29.33
C ALA A 462 22.18 5.88 -30.48
N ASP A 463 21.16 5.85 -31.35
CA ASP A 463 21.08 4.97 -32.52
C ASP A 463 22.15 5.29 -33.58
N CYS A 464 22.58 6.55 -33.69
CA CYS A 464 23.68 6.95 -34.58
C CYS A 464 25.00 6.22 -34.25
N ASN A 465 25.20 5.78 -33.01
CA ASN A 465 26.35 4.94 -32.66
C ASN A 465 26.35 3.61 -33.44
N ALA A 466 25.18 3.06 -33.77
CA ALA A 466 25.06 1.86 -34.59
C ALA A 466 25.44 2.12 -36.06
N LEU A 467 25.17 3.32 -36.58
CA LEU A 467 25.56 3.72 -37.94
C LEU A 467 27.07 3.87 -38.10
N LEU A 468 27.78 4.30 -37.04
CA LEU A 468 29.24 4.41 -37.04
C LEU A 468 29.96 3.07 -37.19
N ILE A 469 29.29 1.96 -36.86
CA ILE A 469 29.82 0.59 -37.00
C ILE A 469 29.69 0.10 -38.46
N THR A 470 28.83 0.72 -39.28
CA THR A 470 28.57 0.31 -40.67
C THR A 470 29.53 0.95 -41.69
N GLU A 471 29.47 0.53 -42.95
CA GLU A 471 30.32 1.04 -44.04
C GLU A 471 30.07 2.53 -44.39
N HIS A 472 28.96 3.13 -43.92
CA HIS A 472 28.57 4.51 -44.20
C HIS A 472 28.81 5.46 -43.02
N GLN A 473 30.04 5.45 -42.48
CA GLN A 473 30.45 6.23 -41.30
C GLN A 473 30.23 7.75 -41.43
N ARG A 474 30.40 8.31 -42.63
CA ARG A 474 30.26 9.75 -42.87
C ARG A 474 28.85 10.27 -42.60
N ALA A 475 27.83 9.53 -43.05
CA ALA A 475 26.43 9.90 -42.80
C ALA A 475 26.09 9.82 -41.30
N GLY A 476 26.62 8.80 -40.60
CA GLY A 476 26.47 8.69 -39.15
C GLY A 476 27.09 9.87 -38.39
N LEU A 477 28.28 10.32 -38.80
CA LEU A 477 28.95 11.49 -38.20
C LEU A 477 28.22 12.80 -38.47
N GLU A 478 27.73 13.03 -39.70
CA GLU A 478 27.01 14.25 -40.08
C GLU A 478 25.65 14.36 -39.35
N ILE A 479 24.93 13.25 -39.19
CA ILE A 479 23.69 13.21 -38.41
C ILE A 479 24.00 13.42 -36.93
N MET A 480 25.02 12.76 -36.38
CA MET A 480 25.40 12.91 -34.97
C MET A 480 25.79 14.35 -34.63
N ASP A 481 26.54 15.04 -35.50
CA ASP A 481 26.90 16.45 -35.32
C ASP A 481 25.67 17.36 -35.33
N SER A 482 24.74 17.12 -36.27
CA SER A 482 23.46 17.85 -36.33
C SER A 482 22.61 17.64 -35.08
N MET A 483 22.48 16.40 -34.61
CA MET A 483 21.72 16.08 -33.39
C MET A 483 22.39 16.66 -32.14
N THR A 484 23.71 16.68 -32.06
CA THR A 484 24.46 17.32 -30.97
C THR A 484 24.22 18.83 -30.94
N ASN A 485 24.17 19.48 -32.10
CA ASN A 485 23.83 20.90 -32.18
C ASN A 485 22.40 21.18 -31.69
N TYR A 486 21.41 20.41 -32.17
CA TYR A 486 20.02 20.54 -31.71
C TYR A 486 19.87 20.26 -30.21
N ARG A 487 20.59 19.27 -29.69
CA ARG A 487 20.67 18.94 -28.27
C ARG A 487 21.15 20.13 -27.44
N ASN A 488 22.25 20.77 -27.86
CA ASN A 488 22.79 21.92 -27.13
C ASN A 488 21.79 23.08 -27.09
N ILE A 489 21.15 23.38 -28.22
CA ILE A 489 20.13 24.43 -28.33
C ILE A 489 18.91 24.09 -27.45
N SER A 490 18.44 22.85 -27.47
CA SER A 490 17.28 22.42 -26.68
C SER A 490 17.55 22.47 -25.18
N TYR A 491 18.73 22.05 -24.73
CA TYR A 491 19.11 22.17 -23.31
C TYR A 491 19.30 23.63 -22.88
N GLU A 492 19.84 24.50 -23.74
CA GLU A 492 19.92 25.93 -23.44
C GLU A 492 18.53 26.59 -23.32
N LYS A 493 17.61 26.22 -24.22
CA LYS A 493 16.20 26.65 -24.15
C LYS A 493 15.54 26.16 -22.85
N LEU A 494 15.71 24.88 -22.52
CA LEU A 494 15.17 24.27 -21.30
C LEU A 494 15.73 24.96 -20.04
N TYR A 495 17.03 25.26 -20.02
CA TYR A 495 17.69 26.00 -18.95
C TYR A 495 17.08 27.40 -18.76
N ARG A 496 16.97 28.20 -19.84
CA ARG A 496 16.38 29.55 -19.77
C ARG A 496 14.92 29.54 -19.32
N TRP A 497 14.14 28.56 -19.81
CA TRP A 497 12.76 28.37 -19.38
C TRP A 497 12.69 28.02 -17.88
N MET A 498 13.53 27.09 -17.42
CA MET A 498 13.59 26.67 -16.03
C MET A 498 14.02 27.81 -15.10
N GLN A 499 14.95 28.67 -15.53
CA GLN A 499 15.29 29.90 -14.79
C GLN A 499 14.08 30.84 -14.61
N SER A 500 13.26 31.00 -15.65
CA SER A 500 12.03 31.80 -15.55
C SER A 500 11.02 31.16 -14.60
N GLU A 501 10.83 29.84 -14.68
CA GLU A 501 9.93 29.11 -13.78
C GLU A 501 10.41 29.16 -12.31
N CYS A 502 11.71 29.05 -12.04
CA CYS A 502 12.27 29.23 -10.69
C CYS A 502 11.83 30.55 -10.06
N ARG A 503 11.77 31.64 -10.86
CA ARG A 503 11.33 32.96 -10.38
C ARG A 503 9.83 33.05 -10.14
N THR A 504 9.01 32.32 -10.89
CA THR A 504 7.55 32.29 -10.71
C THR A 504 7.11 31.42 -9.53
N MET A 505 7.92 30.44 -9.12
CA MET A 505 7.73 29.60 -7.93
C MET A 505 7.88 30.33 -6.58
N SER A 506 8.13 31.65 -6.60
CA SER A 506 8.27 32.51 -5.41
C SER A 506 6.93 33.13 -4.94
N ARG A 507 5.77 32.64 -5.40
CA ARG A 507 4.47 33.28 -5.09
C ARG A 507 4.12 33.20 -3.60
N PRO A 508 3.56 34.27 -3.00
CA PRO A 508 3.31 34.34 -1.54
C PRO A 508 2.14 33.48 -1.02
N ASP A 509 1.30 32.93 -1.90
CA ASP A 509 0.00 32.36 -1.53
C ASP A 509 0.03 30.93 -0.95
N GLY A 510 1.21 30.42 -0.58
CA GLY A 510 1.33 29.14 0.14
C GLY A 510 0.94 27.87 -0.63
N MET A 511 0.38 27.98 -1.84
CA MET A 511 0.14 26.84 -2.73
C MET A 511 1.38 26.56 -3.57
N MET A 512 2.22 25.68 -3.05
CA MET A 512 3.46 25.23 -3.68
C MET A 512 3.21 23.99 -4.54
N GLU A 513 2.46 24.15 -5.64
CA GLU A 513 2.23 23.04 -6.57
C GLU A 513 3.34 22.97 -7.62
N VAL A 514 4.11 21.88 -7.60
CA VAL A 514 5.08 21.58 -8.65
C VAL A 514 4.35 21.03 -9.87
N ARG A 515 4.41 21.73 -11.00
CA ARG A 515 3.85 21.26 -12.27
C ARG A 515 4.64 20.06 -12.77
N GLU A 516 3.97 19.10 -13.40
CA GLU A 516 4.60 17.91 -13.99
C GLU A 516 5.66 18.26 -15.06
N VAL A 517 5.46 19.35 -15.80
CA VAL A 517 6.43 19.87 -16.79
C VAL A 517 7.75 20.26 -16.11
N THR A 518 7.68 20.86 -14.91
CA THR A 518 8.85 21.27 -14.11
C THR A 518 9.63 20.06 -13.59
N LYS A 519 8.93 19.01 -13.16
CA LYS A 519 9.55 17.74 -12.74
C LYS A 519 10.32 17.09 -13.89
N LYS A 520 9.68 16.98 -15.06
CA LYS A 520 10.32 16.47 -16.29
C LYS A 520 11.52 17.31 -16.72
N ALA A 521 11.44 18.64 -16.59
CA ALA A 521 12.54 19.55 -16.91
C ALA A 521 13.78 19.29 -16.06
N ILE A 522 13.61 19.15 -14.74
CA ILE A 522 14.72 18.89 -13.81
C ILE A 522 15.31 17.50 -14.05
N GLN A 523 14.49 16.49 -14.31
CA GLN A 523 14.97 15.15 -14.67
C GLN A 523 15.78 15.14 -15.98
N ALA A 524 15.35 15.88 -16.99
CA ALA A 524 16.11 16.03 -18.24
C ALA A 524 17.44 16.76 -18.00
N LEU A 525 17.42 17.85 -17.21
CA LEU A 525 18.63 18.61 -16.89
C LEU A 525 19.67 17.83 -16.09
N LYS A 526 19.29 16.79 -15.31
CA LYS A 526 20.24 15.90 -14.62
C LYS A 526 21.28 15.26 -15.57
N GLN A 527 20.96 15.10 -16.85
CA GLN A 527 21.90 14.59 -17.85
C GLN A 527 23.03 15.58 -18.18
N ASN A 528 22.90 16.86 -17.80
CA ASN A 528 23.87 17.92 -18.01
C ASN A 528 24.23 18.59 -16.68
N ASP A 529 25.27 18.08 -16.02
CA ASP A 529 25.70 18.47 -14.67
C ASP A 529 25.92 19.99 -14.50
N GLN A 530 26.45 20.67 -15.53
CA GLN A 530 26.68 22.11 -15.47
C GLN A 530 25.38 22.91 -15.37
N HIS A 531 24.41 22.63 -16.24
CA HIS A 531 23.11 23.33 -16.24
C HIS A 531 22.28 22.94 -15.02
N PHE A 532 22.35 21.67 -14.59
CA PHE A 532 21.67 21.20 -13.40
C PHE A 532 22.12 21.95 -12.14
N ARG A 533 23.43 22.02 -11.89
CA ARG A 533 23.98 22.75 -10.72
C ARG A 533 23.61 24.24 -10.75
N ALA A 534 23.70 24.89 -11.90
CA ALA A 534 23.31 26.30 -12.03
C ALA A 534 21.83 26.54 -11.72
N ILE A 535 20.93 25.64 -12.14
CA ILE A 535 19.50 25.73 -11.79
C ILE A 535 19.27 25.48 -10.30
N LEU A 536 19.99 24.54 -9.69
CA LEU A 536 19.90 24.31 -8.23
C LEU A 536 20.34 25.54 -7.44
N GLU A 537 21.41 26.21 -7.85
CA GLU A 537 21.87 27.47 -7.23
C GLU A 537 20.85 28.61 -7.38
N GLU A 538 20.28 28.78 -8.58
CA GLU A 538 19.21 29.75 -8.81
C GLU A 538 17.95 29.44 -7.97
N LEU A 539 17.57 28.17 -7.88
CA LEU A 539 16.46 27.72 -7.04
C LEU A 539 16.72 28.08 -5.58
N VAL A 540 17.91 27.76 -5.05
CA VAL A 540 18.32 28.12 -3.69
C VAL A 540 18.22 29.63 -3.48
N HIS A 541 18.76 30.42 -4.41
CA HIS A 541 18.73 31.87 -4.30
C HIS A 541 17.30 32.42 -4.24
N VAL A 542 16.40 31.94 -5.10
CA VAL A 542 15.00 32.38 -5.13
C VAL A 542 14.24 31.92 -3.88
N ARG A 543 14.38 30.64 -3.51
CA ARG A 543 13.69 30.05 -2.35
C ARG A 543 14.15 30.65 -1.03
N ARG A 544 15.46 30.79 -0.80
CA ARG A 544 16.01 31.43 0.40
C ARG A 544 15.45 32.83 0.63
N ASN A 545 15.36 33.63 -0.43
CA ASN A 545 14.79 34.97 -0.35
C ASN A 545 13.26 34.96 -0.16
N ALA A 546 12.56 33.95 -0.67
CA ALA A 546 11.12 33.79 -0.49
C ALA A 546 10.80 33.39 0.97
N VAL A 547 11.49 32.39 1.49
CA VAL A 547 11.34 31.89 2.87
C VAL A 547 11.69 32.98 3.89
N LEU A 548 12.80 33.70 3.68
CA LEU A 548 13.16 34.83 4.54
C LEU A 548 12.08 35.91 4.55
N ARG A 549 11.56 36.30 3.38
CA ARG A 549 10.48 37.29 3.30
C ARG A 549 9.22 36.80 4.00
N ALA A 550 8.82 35.55 3.78
CA ALA A 550 7.67 34.94 4.43
C ALA A 550 7.84 34.92 5.97
N PHE A 551 9.05 34.66 6.47
CA PHE A 551 9.33 34.70 7.91
C PHE A 551 9.14 36.10 8.48
N ILE A 552 9.70 37.12 7.83
CA ILE A 552 9.56 38.52 8.27
C ILE A 552 8.10 38.99 8.17
N GLU A 553 7.37 38.58 7.14
CA GLU A 553 5.95 38.88 7.00
C GLU A 553 5.11 38.19 8.09
N ALA A 554 5.40 36.94 8.43
CA ALA A 554 4.74 36.24 9.54
C ALA A 554 4.98 36.96 10.88
N LEU A 555 6.20 37.48 11.09
CA LEU A 555 6.55 38.26 12.28
C LEU A 555 5.77 39.60 12.34
N THR A 556 5.78 40.36 11.24
CA THR A 556 5.37 41.77 11.24
C THR A 556 3.95 42.05 10.75
N ARG A 557 3.44 41.25 9.80
CA ARG A 557 2.14 41.44 9.13
C ARG A 557 1.14 40.31 9.40
N GLY A 558 1.61 39.10 9.70
CA GLY A 558 0.77 37.92 9.84
C GLY A 558 0.40 37.31 8.49
N GLY A 559 -0.59 36.40 8.49
CA GLY A 559 -1.07 35.74 7.28
C GLY A 559 -1.88 36.65 6.34
N PRO A 560 -2.24 36.16 5.13
CA PRO A 560 -3.01 36.93 4.16
C PRO A 560 -4.34 37.40 4.77
N GLY A 561 -4.58 38.72 4.78
CA GLY A 561 -5.73 39.34 5.44
C GLY A 561 -5.55 39.64 6.94
N GLY A 562 -4.34 39.47 7.49
CA GLY A 562 -4.03 39.71 8.91
C GLY A 562 -4.35 38.53 9.83
N THR A 563 -4.64 37.36 9.26
CA THR A 563 -4.92 36.11 9.97
C THR A 563 -4.04 34.97 9.44
N PRO A 564 -3.26 34.27 10.29
CA PRO A 564 -3.03 34.55 11.71
C PRO A 564 -2.39 35.93 11.94
N ARG A 565 -2.60 36.48 13.14
CA ARG A 565 -2.06 37.81 13.48
C ARG A 565 -0.52 37.82 13.47
N PRO A 566 0.12 38.99 13.29
CA PRO A 566 1.58 39.11 13.39
C PRO A 566 2.10 38.50 14.69
N ILE A 567 3.16 37.67 14.59
CA ILE A 567 3.75 37.01 15.76
C ILE A 567 4.30 38.05 16.76
N GLU A 568 4.77 39.21 16.29
CA GLU A 568 5.27 40.30 17.14
C GLU A 568 4.22 40.84 18.14
N LEU A 569 2.92 40.65 17.89
CA LEU A 569 1.89 41.03 18.88
C LEU A 569 1.98 40.22 20.18
N HIS A 570 2.58 39.04 20.13
CA HIS A 570 2.80 38.19 21.31
C HIS A 570 4.10 38.51 22.04
N ALA A 571 4.87 39.52 21.66
CA ALA A 571 6.17 39.85 22.29
C ALA A 571 6.11 40.15 23.81
N HIS A 572 4.92 40.44 24.35
CA HIS A 572 4.68 40.60 25.79
C HIS A 572 4.67 39.26 26.56
N ASP A 573 4.47 38.14 25.87
CA ASP A 573 4.53 36.78 26.39
C ASP A 573 5.72 36.04 25.74
N PRO A 574 6.88 36.01 26.41
CA PRO A 574 8.13 35.44 25.89
C PRO A 574 8.00 34.00 25.41
N LEU A 575 7.26 33.17 26.15
CA LEU A 575 7.15 31.73 25.87
C LEU A 575 6.32 31.52 24.60
N ARG A 576 5.19 32.22 24.50
CA ARG A 576 4.33 32.17 23.32
C ARG A 576 5.01 32.77 22.09
N TYR A 577 5.69 33.90 22.25
CA TYR A 577 6.37 34.57 21.14
C TYR A 577 7.46 33.70 20.51
N ILE A 578 8.32 33.09 21.33
CA ILE A 578 9.35 32.16 20.86
C ILE A 578 8.71 30.87 20.31
N GLY A 579 7.67 30.36 20.98
CA GLY A 579 6.93 29.18 20.51
C GLY A 579 6.31 29.36 19.14
N ASP A 580 5.67 30.49 18.86
CA ASP A 580 5.08 30.80 17.57
C ASP A 580 6.14 30.92 16.47
N MET A 581 7.31 31.51 16.76
CA MET A 581 8.44 31.57 15.82
C MET A 581 8.98 30.18 15.47
N LEU A 582 9.19 29.33 16.48
CA LEU A 582 9.69 27.96 16.28
C LEU A 582 8.66 27.06 15.59
N ALA A 583 7.37 27.21 15.92
CA ALA A 583 6.29 26.51 15.25
C ALA A 583 6.20 26.86 13.77
N TRP A 584 6.31 28.16 13.44
CA TRP A 584 6.35 28.62 12.05
C TRP A 584 7.54 28.03 11.29
N LEU A 585 8.73 28.01 11.91
CA LEU A 585 9.93 27.41 11.32
C LEU A 585 9.74 25.92 11.07
N HIS A 586 9.24 25.17 12.06
CA HIS A 586 8.97 23.74 11.92
C HIS A 586 7.98 23.44 10.78
N GLN A 587 6.89 24.20 10.68
CA GLN A 587 5.93 24.06 9.59
C GLN A 587 6.58 24.37 8.22
N THR A 588 7.42 25.40 8.17
CA THR A 588 8.10 25.84 6.94
C THR A 588 9.13 24.81 6.48
N VAL A 589 9.90 24.22 7.40
CA VAL A 589 10.82 23.10 7.14
C VAL A 589 10.08 21.94 6.49
N ALA A 590 8.92 21.55 7.04
CA ALA A 590 8.11 20.47 6.49
C ALA A 590 7.59 20.79 5.08
N SER A 591 7.04 21.99 4.86
CA SER A 591 6.54 22.40 3.54
C SER A 591 7.66 22.54 2.49
N GLU A 592 8.83 23.04 2.88
CA GLU A 592 9.97 23.20 1.97
C GLU A 592 10.54 21.83 1.58
N ARG A 593 10.62 20.91 2.54
CA ARG A 593 11.02 19.54 2.28
C ARG A 593 10.06 18.84 1.32
N GLU A 594 8.76 18.92 1.56
CA GLU A 594 7.74 18.33 0.67
C GLU A 594 7.79 18.92 -0.75
N PHE A 595 8.02 20.23 -0.87
CA PHE A 595 8.23 20.88 -2.16
C PHE A 595 9.45 20.32 -2.89
N LEU A 596 10.61 20.23 -2.22
CA LEU A 596 11.83 19.71 -2.83
C LEU A 596 11.73 18.21 -3.16
N GLU A 597 11.08 17.41 -2.30
CA GLU A 597 10.79 15.99 -2.56
C GLU A 597 9.91 15.83 -3.81
N SER A 598 8.85 16.64 -3.95
CA SER A 598 7.99 16.68 -5.14
C SER A 598 8.75 17.13 -6.40
N LEU A 599 9.68 18.06 -6.26
CA LEU A 599 10.48 18.60 -7.37
C LEU A 599 11.52 17.59 -7.89
N LEU A 600 12.18 16.86 -6.99
CA LEU A 600 13.22 15.88 -7.31
C LEU A 600 12.66 14.46 -7.57
N ASN A 601 11.36 14.23 -7.35
CA ASN A 601 10.73 12.90 -7.34
C ASN A 601 11.44 11.93 -6.36
N SER A 602 11.87 12.44 -5.20
CA SER A 602 12.44 11.62 -4.12
C SER A 602 11.28 11.08 -3.27
N GLU A 603 11.10 9.76 -3.23
CA GLU A 603 10.02 9.14 -2.43
C GLU A 603 10.17 9.49 -0.94
N LYS A 604 9.04 9.75 -0.27
CA LYS A 604 8.99 10.08 1.17
C LYS A 604 9.73 8.99 1.96
N ARG A 605 10.85 9.37 2.59
CA ARG A 605 11.56 8.53 3.54
C ARG A 605 10.65 8.30 4.74
N ASN A 606 9.87 7.22 4.75
CA ASN A 606 9.16 6.73 5.94
C ASN A 606 10.22 6.39 7.00
N ARG A 607 10.55 7.36 7.85
CA ARG A 607 11.51 7.19 8.95
C ARG A 607 10.93 6.49 10.18
N ASP A 608 9.67 6.03 10.12
CA ASP A 608 9.11 5.13 11.12
C ASP A 608 8.78 3.76 10.51
N ARG A 609 9.45 2.75 11.08
CA ARG A 609 9.33 1.30 10.87
C ARG A 609 10.18 0.72 9.74
N GLY A 610 11.21 -0.02 10.15
CA GLY A 610 11.95 -0.93 9.31
C GLY A 610 11.02 -1.93 8.63
N GLN A 611 10.89 -1.77 7.31
CA GLN A 611 10.47 -2.83 6.42
C GLN A 611 11.43 -2.81 5.23
N ALA A 612 12.04 -3.97 4.99
CA ALA A 612 12.93 -4.22 3.89
C ALA A 612 12.20 -4.00 2.56
N GLU A 613 12.59 -2.98 1.81
CA GLU A 613 12.15 -2.81 0.43
C GLU A 613 12.84 -3.84 -0.47
N ILE A 614 12.01 -4.67 -1.06
CA ILE A 614 12.36 -5.58 -2.15
C ILE A 614 12.59 -4.73 -3.40
N LYS A 615 13.85 -4.64 -3.84
CA LYS A 615 14.21 -4.07 -5.15
C LYS A 615 13.57 -4.88 -6.27
N LEU A 616 12.65 -4.28 -7.01
CA LEU A 616 12.24 -4.73 -8.35
C LEU A 616 13.18 -4.11 -9.40
N PRO A 617 13.71 -4.89 -10.37
CA PRO A 617 14.51 -4.32 -11.45
C PRO A 617 13.55 -3.75 -12.51
N LYS A 618 13.37 -2.43 -12.52
CA LYS A 618 12.94 -1.72 -13.72
C LYS A 618 14.19 -1.19 -14.43
N ALA A 619 14.61 -1.92 -15.44
CA ALA A 619 15.60 -1.45 -16.40
C ALA A 619 14.96 -0.39 -17.30
N SER A 620 15.39 0.87 -17.12
CA SER A 620 15.39 1.86 -18.19
C SER A 620 16.84 2.04 -18.64
N PRO A 621 17.15 2.00 -19.95
CA PRO A 621 18.52 2.01 -20.47
C PRO A 621 19.14 3.43 -20.47
N LEU A 622 18.98 4.19 -19.37
CA LEU A 622 19.47 5.56 -19.24
C LEU A 622 20.27 5.75 -17.94
N ARG A 623 21.32 4.94 -17.76
CA ARG A 623 22.37 5.22 -16.77
C ARG A 623 23.74 5.03 -17.41
N LEU A 624 24.21 6.09 -18.05
CA LEU A 624 25.64 6.30 -18.28
C LEU A 624 25.99 7.64 -17.66
N ILE A 625 26.61 7.57 -16.48
CA ILE A 625 27.63 8.44 -15.87
C ILE A 625 27.50 8.25 -14.36
N GLU A 626 28.35 7.40 -13.82
CA GLU A 626 28.62 7.25 -12.40
C GLU A 626 29.28 8.54 -11.90
N ASN A 627 28.57 9.33 -11.09
CA ASN A 627 29.09 10.31 -10.13
C ASN A 627 27.94 10.75 -9.20
N ASP A 628 27.22 9.78 -8.62
CA ASP A 628 25.97 10.08 -7.90
C ASP A 628 26.24 10.51 -6.45
N ILE A 629 26.22 11.83 -6.21
CA ILE A 629 25.70 12.35 -4.94
C ILE A 629 24.25 11.85 -4.85
N SER A 630 23.89 11.24 -3.74
CA SER A 630 22.54 10.71 -3.56
C SER A 630 21.51 11.84 -3.71
N ASP A 631 20.39 11.59 -4.39
CA ASP A 631 19.27 12.55 -4.47
C ASP A 631 18.82 13.02 -3.08
N ALA A 632 19.03 12.19 -2.04
CA ALA A 632 18.79 12.55 -0.64
C ALA A 632 19.83 13.55 -0.08
N GLU A 633 21.10 13.43 -0.47
CA GLU A 633 22.16 14.37 -0.06
C GLU A 633 21.98 15.73 -0.74
N ILE A 634 21.55 15.73 -2.02
CA ILE A 634 21.18 16.96 -2.73
C ILE A 634 19.98 17.61 -2.04
N LEU A 635 18.93 16.84 -1.72
CA LEU A 635 17.74 17.32 -1.02
C LEU A 635 18.08 17.99 0.31
N ASP A 636 18.82 17.30 1.18
CA ASP A 636 19.16 17.81 2.51
C ASP A 636 20.06 19.06 2.39
N SER A 637 20.98 19.11 1.41
CA SER A 637 21.80 20.31 1.14
C SER A 637 20.98 21.51 0.64
N LEU A 638 20.00 21.28 -0.23
CA LEU A 638 19.12 22.35 -0.73
C LEU A 638 18.22 22.88 0.38
N LEU A 639 17.69 22.00 1.22
CA LEU A 639 16.83 22.36 2.34
C LEU A 639 17.57 23.26 3.35
N ASP A 640 18.81 22.92 3.70
CA ASP A 640 19.66 23.75 4.57
C ASP A 640 19.88 25.15 3.97
N LYS A 641 20.31 25.22 2.70
CA LYS A 641 20.57 26.51 2.02
C LYS A 641 19.31 27.38 1.88
N ASN A 642 18.13 26.77 1.70
CA ASN A 642 16.87 27.49 1.60
C ASN A 642 16.46 28.11 2.94
N LEU A 643 16.73 27.43 4.05
CA LEU A 643 16.35 27.87 5.40
C LEU A 643 17.39 28.76 6.08
N GLU A 644 18.65 28.75 5.62
CA GLU A 644 19.78 29.52 6.15
C GLU A 644 19.43 30.99 6.45
N GLY A 645 18.64 31.63 5.56
CA GLY A 645 18.25 33.04 5.69
C GLY A 645 17.46 33.34 6.97
N THR A 646 16.77 32.36 7.56
CA THR A 646 15.91 32.53 8.75
C THR A 646 16.69 32.50 10.07
N SER A 647 17.89 31.92 10.08
CA SER A 647 18.71 31.70 11.27
C SER A 647 19.06 33.00 11.99
N ARG A 648 19.54 34.01 11.26
CA ARG A 648 19.98 35.29 11.86
C ARG A 648 18.83 36.12 12.44
N PRO A 649 17.69 36.31 11.74
CA PRO A 649 16.53 36.99 12.33
C PRO A 649 15.96 36.26 13.55
N LEU A 650 15.87 34.92 13.51
CA LEU A 650 15.43 34.12 14.66
C LEU A 650 16.32 34.35 15.87
N LYS A 651 17.64 34.17 15.70
CA LYS A 651 18.63 34.35 16.77
C LYS A 651 18.53 35.72 17.43
N SER A 652 18.52 36.79 16.62
CA SER A 652 18.44 38.15 17.12
C SER A 652 17.18 38.41 17.94
N ARG A 653 16.02 37.88 17.52
CA ARG A 653 14.75 38.05 18.26
C ARG A 653 14.74 37.25 19.56
N VAL A 654 15.22 36.01 19.53
CA VAL A 654 15.26 35.19 20.75
C VAL A 654 16.25 35.77 21.77
N GLU A 655 17.44 36.17 21.35
CA GLU A 655 18.43 36.82 22.23
C GLU A 655 17.88 38.11 22.84
N GLN A 656 17.17 38.93 22.06
CA GLN A 656 16.52 40.14 22.57
C GLN A 656 15.48 39.82 23.67
N VAL A 657 14.71 38.75 23.50
CA VAL A 657 13.76 38.29 24.51
C VAL A 657 14.52 37.80 25.74
N LEU A 658 15.54 36.96 25.58
CA LEU A 658 16.35 36.39 26.67
C LEU A 658 16.99 37.49 27.54
N VAL A 659 17.60 38.51 26.93
CA VAL A 659 18.22 39.64 27.66
C VAL A 659 17.19 40.42 28.49
N SER A 660 15.93 40.50 28.03
CA SER A 660 14.86 41.19 28.75
C SER A 660 14.23 40.38 29.88
N GLN A 661 14.51 39.07 29.98
CA GLN A 661 13.92 38.19 30.99
C GLN A 661 14.69 38.24 32.31
N ALA A 662 13.99 38.46 33.42
CA ALA A 662 14.55 38.42 34.77
C ALA A 662 14.17 37.15 35.56
N ASN A 663 13.27 36.30 35.04
CA ASN A 663 12.72 35.15 35.76
C ASN A 663 13.36 33.83 35.30
N ALA A 664 14.00 33.11 36.24
CA ALA A 664 14.61 31.80 36.01
C ALA A 664 13.61 30.77 35.47
N ILE A 665 12.37 30.75 35.96
CA ILE A 665 11.36 29.78 35.52
C ILE A 665 11.02 29.96 34.04
N THR A 666 10.84 31.22 33.62
CA THR A 666 10.55 31.56 32.22
C THR A 666 11.74 31.22 31.33
N ALA A 667 12.97 31.52 31.75
CA ALA A 667 14.18 31.16 31.02
C ALA A 667 14.31 29.64 30.83
N PHE A 668 14.03 28.86 31.88
CA PHE A 668 14.03 27.40 31.80
C PHE A 668 12.98 26.84 30.84
N LYS A 669 11.74 27.35 30.91
CA LYS A 669 10.65 26.96 29.99
C LYS A 669 10.99 27.28 28.54
N ILE A 670 11.56 28.46 28.29
CA ILE A 670 12.03 28.86 26.95
C ILE A 670 13.12 27.90 26.46
N SER A 671 14.07 27.56 27.31
CA SER A 671 15.14 26.63 26.95
C SER A 671 14.62 25.25 26.56
N ASN A 672 13.73 24.66 27.36
CA ASN A 672 13.12 23.37 27.06
C ASN A 672 12.32 23.40 25.74
N LEU A 673 11.62 24.51 25.49
CA LEU A 673 10.88 24.72 24.24
C LEU A 673 11.81 24.78 23.03
N ILE A 674 12.89 25.56 23.10
CA ILE A 674 13.89 25.65 22.03
C ILE A 674 14.52 24.28 21.81
N LYS A 675 14.88 23.56 22.87
CA LYS A 675 15.49 22.24 22.80
C LYS A 675 14.60 21.19 22.14
N PHE A 676 13.30 21.19 22.48
CA PHE A 676 12.30 20.34 21.83
C PHE A 676 12.23 20.59 20.32
N TYR A 677 12.11 21.86 19.92
CA TYR A 677 12.08 22.23 18.50
C TYR A 677 13.43 22.01 17.80
N SER A 678 14.55 22.18 18.49
CA SER A 678 15.89 21.87 17.99
C SER A 678 15.99 20.40 17.58
N SER A 679 15.64 19.48 18.48
CA SER A 679 15.63 18.04 18.18
C SER A 679 14.65 17.67 17.06
N THR A 680 13.48 18.31 17.03
CA THR A 680 12.45 18.03 16.00
C THR A 680 12.90 18.51 14.62
N ILE A 681 13.44 19.73 14.52
CA ILE A 681 13.91 20.31 13.26
C ILE A 681 15.18 19.60 12.79
N GLU A 682 16.11 19.28 13.70
CA GLU A 682 17.34 18.53 13.40
C GLU A 682 17.05 17.17 12.77
N LYS A 683 16.00 16.46 13.22
CA LYS A 683 15.57 15.21 12.58
C LYS A 683 15.13 15.40 11.12
N ALA A 684 14.65 16.59 10.75
CA ALA A 684 14.15 16.89 9.42
C ALA A 684 15.23 17.42 8.45
N ILE A 685 16.20 18.21 8.95
CA ILE A 685 17.23 18.87 8.12
C ILE A 685 18.66 18.34 8.33
N GLY A 686 18.91 17.59 9.41
CA GLY A 686 20.22 17.10 9.81
C GLY A 686 20.95 17.99 10.82
N SER A 687 21.90 17.40 11.54
CA SER A 687 22.70 18.07 12.59
C SER A 687 23.66 19.13 12.04
N GLU A 688 24.14 18.95 10.82
CA GLU A 688 25.12 19.84 10.19
C GLU A 688 24.54 21.12 9.59
N ALA A 689 23.21 21.20 9.49
CA ALA A 689 22.52 22.34 8.91
C ALA A 689 22.74 23.63 9.72
N SER A 690 22.79 24.75 9.01
CA SER A 690 22.96 26.10 9.57
C SER A 690 21.88 26.46 10.60
N LEU A 691 20.62 26.08 10.34
CA LEU A 691 19.50 26.30 11.24
C LEU A 691 19.60 25.44 12.50
N SER A 692 20.00 24.16 12.38
CA SER A 692 20.23 23.27 13.54
C SER A 692 21.33 23.82 14.45
N LYS A 693 22.46 24.26 13.88
CA LYS A 693 23.55 24.91 14.62
C LYS A 693 23.07 26.16 15.36
N THR A 694 22.26 26.98 14.69
CA THR A 694 21.69 28.20 15.29
C THR A 694 20.73 27.87 16.44
N LEU A 695 19.88 26.85 16.31
CA LEU A 695 18.96 26.42 17.38
C LEU A 695 19.73 25.88 18.59
N HIS A 696 20.81 25.14 18.39
CA HIS A 696 21.72 24.72 19.47
C HIS A 696 22.37 25.91 20.17
N GLU A 697 22.91 26.89 19.43
CA GLU A 697 23.50 28.10 20.02
C GLU A 697 22.50 28.91 20.86
N ILE A 698 21.26 29.07 20.37
CA ILE A 698 20.20 29.78 21.09
C ILE A 698 19.75 28.96 22.32
N SER A 699 19.67 27.63 22.20
CA SER A 699 19.39 26.73 23.33
C SER A 699 20.44 26.90 24.43
N ASP A 700 21.73 26.87 24.09
CA ASP A 700 22.82 27.04 25.05
C ASP A 700 22.78 28.42 25.70
N SER A 701 22.55 29.47 24.90
CA SER A 701 22.39 30.84 25.41
C SER A 701 21.21 30.97 26.38
N SER A 702 20.10 30.28 26.11
CA SER A 702 18.93 30.28 26.99
C SER A 702 19.19 29.56 28.32
N MET A 703 19.94 28.45 28.32
CA MET A 703 20.36 27.79 29.55
C MET A 703 21.36 28.63 30.34
N GLN A 704 22.26 29.35 29.66
CA GLN A 704 23.18 30.26 30.33
C GLN A 704 22.41 31.36 31.09
N VAL A 705 21.42 31.99 30.47
CA VAL A 705 20.57 33.00 31.12
C VAL A 705 19.81 32.42 32.32
N PHE A 706 19.37 31.17 32.24
CA PHE A 706 18.76 30.47 33.36
C PHE A 706 19.73 30.30 34.54
N TYR A 707 20.95 29.83 34.30
CA TYR A 707 21.96 29.67 35.35
C TYR A 707 22.41 31.02 35.92
N GLU A 708 22.51 32.07 35.12
CA GLU A 708 22.78 33.43 35.60
C GLU A 708 21.66 33.95 36.51
N ALA A 709 20.40 33.69 36.17
CA ALA A 709 19.24 34.05 36.99
C ALA A 709 19.23 33.30 38.34
N ILE A 710 19.48 31.99 38.34
CA ILE A 710 19.62 31.19 39.57
C ILE A 710 20.83 31.66 40.38
N GLY A 711 21.97 31.91 39.74
CA GLY A 711 23.18 32.38 40.40
C GLY A 711 22.97 33.71 41.12
N LYS A 712 22.24 34.65 40.49
CA LYS A 712 21.85 35.92 41.12
C LYS A 712 20.94 35.70 42.32
N GLN A 713 19.92 34.85 42.20
CA GLN A 713 19.03 34.51 43.30
C GLN A 713 19.78 33.84 44.47
N SER A 714 20.68 32.91 44.17
CA SER A 714 21.55 32.24 45.14
C SER A 714 22.43 33.25 45.90
N ALA A 715 23.04 34.19 45.19
CA ALA A 715 23.85 35.26 45.81
C ALA A 715 23.00 36.17 46.71
N ASP A 716 21.77 36.51 46.30
CA ASP A 716 20.85 37.32 47.10
C ASP A 716 20.39 36.57 48.38
N LEU A 717 20.11 35.27 48.28
CA LEU A 717 19.78 34.40 49.41
C LEU A 717 20.91 34.36 50.45
N LEU A 718 22.16 34.14 50.01
CA LEU A 718 23.31 34.07 50.90
C LEU A 718 23.65 35.44 51.54
N ARG A 719 23.32 36.55 50.89
CA ARG A 719 23.56 37.90 51.41
C ARG A 719 22.62 38.27 52.55
N ARG A 720 21.40 37.73 52.57
CA ARG A 720 20.38 38.01 53.59
C ARG A 720 19.72 36.70 54.07
N PRO A 721 20.41 35.91 54.89
CA PRO A 721 19.85 34.68 55.44
C PRO A 721 18.72 35.00 56.43
N ASP A 722 17.56 34.38 56.24
CA ASP A 722 16.42 34.49 57.16
C ASP A 722 16.69 33.70 58.44
N ALA A 723 16.55 34.34 59.60
CA ALA A 723 16.66 33.64 60.88
C ALA A 723 15.45 32.68 61.11
N PRO A 724 15.67 31.52 61.74
CA PRO A 724 14.58 30.59 62.05
C PRO A 724 13.59 31.19 63.07
N GLY A 725 12.31 30.82 62.94
CA GLY A 725 11.28 31.11 63.93
C GLY A 725 11.44 30.28 65.21
N ALA A 726 10.62 30.57 66.24
CA ALA A 726 10.63 29.82 67.50
C ALA A 726 10.19 28.34 67.35
N ASP A 727 9.47 28.05 66.26
CA ASP A 727 9.03 26.74 65.83
C ASP A 727 10.13 25.90 65.15
N LEU A 728 11.28 26.52 64.79
CA LEU A 728 12.37 25.88 64.05
C LEU A 728 11.92 25.24 62.72
N GLY A 729 10.85 25.76 62.12
CA GLY A 729 10.33 25.31 60.83
C GLY A 729 11.04 25.98 59.64
N PRO A 730 10.77 25.53 58.40
CA PRO A 730 11.33 26.12 57.19
C PRO A 730 10.96 27.61 57.04
N THR A 731 11.96 28.46 56.74
CA THR A 731 11.77 29.91 56.56
C THR A 731 11.02 30.23 55.26
N LEU A 732 10.61 31.49 55.09
CA LEU A 732 9.93 31.95 53.88
C LEU A 732 10.81 31.75 52.65
N SER A 733 12.09 32.10 52.72
CA SER A 733 13.06 31.87 51.65
C SER A 733 13.16 30.40 51.22
N VAL A 734 13.09 29.45 52.17
CA VAL A 734 13.05 28.00 51.87
C VAL A 734 11.75 27.63 51.16
N LYS A 735 10.61 28.12 51.65
CA LYS A 735 9.30 27.82 51.04
C LYS A 735 9.18 28.36 49.62
N GLU A 736 9.64 29.59 49.37
CA GLU A 736 9.62 30.22 48.04
C GLU A 736 10.56 29.49 47.06
N THR A 737 11.81 29.22 47.46
CA THR A 737 12.78 28.51 46.61
C THR A 737 12.30 27.09 46.27
N VAL A 738 11.72 26.37 47.23
CA VAL A 738 11.12 25.03 46.98
C VAL A 738 9.91 25.13 46.06
N SER A 739 9.09 26.17 46.16
CA SER A 739 7.97 26.39 45.24
C SER A 739 8.44 26.60 43.80
N GLN A 740 9.51 27.38 43.61
CA GLN A 740 10.11 27.58 42.28
C GLN A 740 10.73 26.29 41.75
N LEU A 741 11.44 25.53 42.61
CA LEU A 741 11.99 24.23 42.26
C LEU A 741 10.90 23.26 41.80
N LYS A 742 9.76 23.21 42.49
CA LYS A 742 8.60 22.41 42.07
C LYS A 742 8.10 22.78 40.67
N GLU A 743 8.07 24.07 40.34
CA GLU A 743 7.65 24.53 39.01
C GLU A 743 8.68 24.17 37.92
N ILE A 744 9.97 24.31 38.20
CA ILE A 744 11.06 23.91 37.29
C ILE A 744 11.02 22.39 37.05
N MET A 745 10.89 21.57 38.11
CA MET A 745 10.78 20.12 37.98
C MET A 745 9.54 19.69 37.20
N LYS A 746 8.39 20.34 37.46
CA LYS A 746 7.16 20.09 36.68
C LYS A 746 7.37 20.42 35.20
N SER A 747 8.04 21.54 34.90
CA SER A 747 8.37 21.92 33.52
C SER A 747 9.27 20.89 32.85
N PHE A 748 10.28 20.37 33.56
CA PHE A 748 11.19 19.35 33.07
C PHE A 748 10.46 18.03 32.78
N ASP A 749 9.62 17.55 33.70
CA ASP A 749 8.81 16.33 33.52
C ASP A 749 7.86 16.40 32.31
N THR A 750 7.26 17.57 32.07
CA THR A 750 6.39 17.77 30.89
C THR A 750 7.14 17.99 29.57
N SER A 751 8.46 18.15 29.60
CA SER A 751 9.23 18.42 28.39
C SER A 751 9.39 17.12 27.59
N PHE A 752 8.74 17.04 26.43
CA PHE A 752 8.72 15.91 25.48
C PHE A 752 10.08 15.67 24.80
N VAL A 753 11.18 15.61 25.55
CA VAL A 753 12.45 15.09 25.03
C VAL A 753 12.40 13.59 25.23
N GLN A 754 12.28 12.85 24.12
CA GLN A 754 12.20 11.39 24.09
C GLN A 754 13.28 10.77 24.99
N ALA A 755 12.86 9.89 25.88
CA ALA A 755 13.66 9.22 26.91
C ALA A 755 14.77 8.29 26.37
N ASP A 756 15.04 8.29 25.06
CA ASP A 756 15.92 7.32 24.40
C ASP A 756 17.28 7.86 23.95
N GLU A 757 17.51 9.18 23.94
CA GLU A 757 18.84 9.74 23.58
C GLU A 757 19.28 10.82 24.58
N GLY A 758 19.95 10.36 25.64
CA GLY A 758 20.70 11.19 26.57
C GLY A 758 19.92 11.62 27.80
N ASN A 759 20.16 10.92 28.91
CA ASN A 759 19.93 11.43 30.26
C ASN A 759 20.47 12.86 30.35
N GLN A 760 19.59 13.86 30.22
CA GLN A 760 19.93 15.19 30.65
C GLN A 760 19.94 15.13 32.16
N ASP A 761 21.14 15.09 32.73
CA ASP A 761 21.31 15.15 34.17
C ASP A 761 20.64 16.43 34.67
N PHE A 762 19.50 16.28 35.33
CA PHE A 762 18.85 17.35 36.08
C PHE A 762 19.61 17.64 37.39
N ALA A 763 20.57 16.78 37.75
CA ALA A 763 21.39 16.87 38.95
C ALA A 763 22.16 18.21 39.11
N PRO A 764 22.79 18.81 38.07
CA PRO A 764 23.46 20.10 38.19
C PRO A 764 22.47 21.24 38.51
N ILE A 765 21.25 21.17 37.97
CA ILE A 765 20.18 22.15 38.25
C ILE A 765 19.74 22.02 39.71
N LEU A 766 19.54 20.79 40.18
CA LEU A 766 19.25 20.52 41.60
C LEU A 766 20.35 21.07 42.50
N GLY A 767 21.64 20.81 42.19
CA GLY A 767 22.76 21.33 42.96
C GLY A 767 22.81 22.86 42.99
N ALA A 768 22.63 23.51 41.84
CA ALA A 768 22.65 24.97 41.73
C ALA A 768 21.55 25.68 42.55
N ILE A 769 20.42 25.02 42.82
CA ILE A 769 19.31 25.56 43.60
C ILE A 769 19.39 25.13 45.07
N ILE A 770 19.61 23.84 45.32
CA ILE A 770 19.51 23.24 46.66
C ILE A 770 20.74 23.54 47.51
N ASP A 771 21.95 23.48 46.94
CA ASP A 771 23.17 23.59 47.75
C ASP A 771 23.34 25.02 48.35
N PRO A 772 23.09 26.12 47.60
CA PRO A 772 23.08 27.45 48.19
C PRO A 772 21.97 27.66 49.22
N LEU A 773 20.83 26.99 49.03
CA LEU A 773 19.72 27.04 49.99
C LEU A 773 20.13 26.43 51.33
N PHE A 774 20.85 25.31 51.32
CA PHE A 774 21.37 24.69 52.53
C PHE A 774 22.50 25.49 53.16
N GLN A 775 23.40 26.07 52.38
CA GLN A 775 24.41 27.00 52.89
C GLN A 775 23.75 28.19 53.59
N MET A 776 22.68 28.75 53.02
CA MET A 776 21.89 29.79 53.67
C MET A 776 21.32 29.29 55.01
N CYS A 777 20.74 28.09 55.03
CA CYS A 777 20.17 27.49 56.25
C CYS A 777 21.22 27.31 57.34
N GLU A 778 22.43 26.88 56.98
CA GLU A 778 23.54 26.73 57.93
C GLU A 778 24.01 28.08 58.50
N ILE A 779 24.12 29.10 57.66
CA ILE A 779 24.49 30.47 58.09
C ILE A 779 23.41 31.03 59.04
N ALA A 780 22.13 30.80 58.75
CA ALA A 780 21.00 31.28 59.55
C ALA A 780 20.99 30.72 61.00
N VAL A 781 21.56 29.54 61.22
CA VAL A 781 21.59 28.86 62.53
C VAL A 781 22.96 28.84 63.20
N ALA A 782 23.93 29.60 62.69
CA ALA A 782 25.30 29.61 63.22
C ALA A 782 25.40 29.98 64.71
N ASN A 783 24.44 30.78 65.23
CA ASN A 783 24.39 31.22 66.63
C ASN A 783 23.47 30.38 67.54
N GLN A 784 22.91 29.26 67.05
CA GLN A 784 22.02 28.39 67.80
C GLN A 784 22.77 27.22 68.47
N SER A 785 22.15 26.57 69.46
CA SER A 785 22.68 25.33 70.04
C SER A 785 22.75 24.20 69.01
N ALA A 786 23.65 23.23 69.20
CA ALA A 786 23.76 22.05 68.33
C ALA A 786 22.42 21.34 68.13
N PHE A 787 21.63 21.24 69.20
CA PHE A 787 20.27 20.70 69.20
C PHE A 787 19.29 21.49 68.32
N ASN A 788 19.18 22.82 68.51
CA ASN A 788 18.27 23.64 67.71
C ASN A 788 18.69 23.70 66.23
N ARG A 789 20.00 23.74 65.97
CA ARG A 789 20.57 23.65 64.61
C ARG A 789 20.17 22.35 63.93
N ALA A 790 20.31 21.22 64.62
CA ALA A 790 19.96 19.92 64.06
C ALA A 790 18.46 19.80 63.74
N ILE A 791 17.58 20.28 64.64
CA ILE A 791 16.12 20.29 64.40
C ILE A 791 15.76 21.16 63.18
N PHE A 792 16.29 22.38 63.10
CA PHE A 792 16.01 23.28 61.98
C PHE A 792 16.52 22.71 60.65
N MET A 793 17.77 22.23 60.60
CA MET A 793 18.33 21.64 59.39
C MET A 793 17.55 20.40 58.96
N MET A 794 17.18 19.52 59.91
CA MET A 794 16.33 18.36 59.63
C MET A 794 14.97 18.75 59.04
N ASN A 795 14.30 19.76 59.61
CA ASN A 795 13.02 20.26 59.10
C ASN A 795 13.15 20.83 57.67
N CYS A 796 14.20 21.62 57.40
CA CYS A 796 14.48 22.18 56.08
C CYS A 796 14.82 21.10 55.04
N LEU A 797 15.71 20.15 55.39
CA LEU A 797 16.09 19.03 54.53
C LEU A 797 14.88 18.15 54.22
N HIS A 798 14.06 17.82 55.22
CA HIS A 798 12.84 17.04 55.02
C HIS A 798 11.83 17.77 54.14
N TYR A 799 11.69 19.09 54.31
CA TYR A 799 10.79 19.89 53.48
C TYR A 799 11.24 19.89 52.01
N VAL A 800 12.54 20.04 51.73
CA VAL A 800 13.09 19.90 50.37
C VAL A 800 12.90 18.49 49.85
N GLN A 801 13.24 17.46 50.63
CA GLN A 801 13.07 16.04 50.25
C GLN A 801 11.62 15.72 49.87
N SER A 802 10.65 16.22 50.63
CA SER A 802 9.21 16.02 50.35
C SER A 802 8.73 16.66 49.05
N ALA A 803 9.49 17.62 48.51
CA ALA A 803 9.19 18.25 47.23
C ALA A 803 9.73 17.47 46.02
N LEU A 804 10.71 16.58 46.24
CA LEU A 804 11.39 15.79 45.20
C LEU A 804 10.62 14.49 44.92
N VAL A 805 9.54 14.57 44.14
CA VAL A 805 8.61 13.45 43.89
C VAL A 805 8.92 12.70 42.58
N TYR A 806 9.76 13.26 41.71
CA TYR A 806 9.98 12.73 40.36
C TYR A 806 11.14 11.71 40.29
N PRO A 807 11.09 10.71 39.38
CA PRO A 807 12.11 9.66 39.29
C PRO A 807 13.54 10.16 39.05
N PHE A 808 13.71 11.26 38.31
CA PHE A 808 15.03 11.86 38.04
C PHE A 808 15.67 12.53 39.27
N THR A 809 15.00 12.54 40.42
CA THR A 809 15.49 13.16 41.66
C THR A 809 15.97 12.15 42.71
N THR A 810 15.85 10.84 42.45
CA THR A 810 16.09 9.76 43.42
C THR A 810 17.47 9.83 44.08
N HIS A 811 18.54 10.07 43.31
CA HIS A 811 19.89 10.19 43.88
C HIS A 811 19.99 11.30 44.92
N LYS A 812 19.40 12.47 44.63
CA LYS A 812 19.42 13.59 45.59
C LYS A 812 18.54 13.28 46.81
N VAL A 813 17.43 12.55 46.65
CA VAL A 813 16.59 12.10 47.78
C VAL A 813 17.37 11.18 48.71
N GLU A 814 18.14 10.24 48.18
CA GLU A 814 19.01 9.34 48.98
C GLU A 814 20.12 10.11 49.71
N ASP A 815 20.74 11.09 49.06
CA ASP A 815 21.74 11.95 49.69
C ASP A 815 21.15 12.78 50.84
N LEU A 816 19.94 13.32 50.64
CA LEU A 816 19.20 14.05 51.67
C LEU A 816 18.80 13.14 52.84
N GLU A 817 18.41 11.89 52.57
CA GLU A 817 18.06 10.93 53.61
C GLU A 817 19.26 10.62 54.50
N LYS A 818 20.45 10.43 53.91
CA LYS A 818 21.71 10.26 54.68
C LYS A 818 22.03 11.49 55.54
N GLN A 819 21.86 12.70 55.00
CA GLN A 819 22.08 13.93 55.77
C GLN A 819 21.08 14.09 56.91
N ILE A 820 19.79 13.82 56.66
CA ILE A 820 18.74 13.83 57.68
C ILE A 820 19.08 12.84 58.80
N GLN A 821 19.52 11.63 58.45
CA GLN A 821 19.90 10.61 59.43
C GLN A 821 21.07 11.06 60.31
N GLY A 822 22.08 11.73 59.74
CA GLY A 822 23.17 12.32 60.53
C GLY A 822 22.69 13.37 61.54
N TYR A 823 21.70 14.20 61.18
CA TYR A 823 21.09 15.15 62.11
C TYR A 823 20.18 14.46 63.14
N VAL A 824 19.50 13.39 62.77
CA VAL A 824 18.71 12.54 63.70
C VAL A 824 19.62 11.99 64.80
N GLU A 825 20.80 11.48 64.46
CA GLU A 825 21.78 10.97 65.42
C GLU A 825 22.21 12.05 66.42
N ILE A 826 22.51 13.27 65.95
CA ILE A 826 22.84 14.41 66.82
C ILE A 826 21.70 14.73 67.80
N VAL A 827 20.45 14.75 67.33
CA VAL A 827 19.28 15.04 68.18
C VAL A 827 19.05 13.92 69.21
N VAL A 828 19.21 12.66 68.79
CA VAL A 828 19.09 11.50 69.67
C VAL A 828 20.18 11.52 70.75
N ASP A 829 21.44 11.76 70.39
CA ASP A 829 22.54 11.75 71.35
C ASP A 829 22.42 12.88 72.39
N GLU A 830 22.13 14.11 71.95
CA GLU A 830 21.88 15.25 72.84
C GLU A 830 20.69 14.99 73.77
N GLN A 831 19.59 14.45 73.25
CA GLN A 831 18.42 14.17 74.05
C GLN A 831 18.62 13.00 75.02
N HIS A 832 19.32 11.94 74.58
CA HIS A 832 19.66 10.82 75.44
C HIS A 832 20.48 11.30 76.66
N MET A 833 21.44 12.20 76.46
CA MET A 833 22.20 12.83 77.55
C MET A 833 21.31 13.64 78.49
N VAL A 834 20.34 14.40 77.96
CA VAL A 834 19.36 15.13 78.77
C VAL A 834 18.51 14.17 79.61
N LEU A 835 18.01 13.08 79.01
CA LEU A 835 17.21 12.06 79.71
C LEU A 835 18.01 11.37 80.82
N LEU A 836 19.26 11.00 80.58
CA LEU A 836 20.14 10.40 81.61
C LEU A 836 20.45 11.37 82.75
N LYS A 837 20.59 12.67 82.45
CA LYS A 837 20.85 13.70 83.46
C LYS A 837 19.61 14.00 84.30
N GLN A 838 18.44 14.11 83.66
CA GLN A 838 17.16 14.38 84.33
C GLN A 838 16.70 13.20 85.20
N SER A 839 16.89 11.97 84.72
CA SER A 839 16.62 10.75 85.50
C SER A 839 17.58 10.52 86.66
N GLY A 840 18.74 11.19 86.66
CA GLY A 840 19.78 11.06 87.68
C GLY A 840 20.68 9.83 87.54
N ILE A 841 20.49 8.99 86.51
CA ILE A 841 21.26 7.76 86.28
C ILE A 841 22.62 8.06 85.61
N ALA A 842 22.79 9.21 84.94
CA ALA A 842 24.03 9.56 84.23
C ALA A 842 25.34 9.28 85.01
N PRO A 843 25.47 9.65 86.31
CA PRO A 843 26.69 9.38 87.07
C PRO A 843 26.96 7.89 87.28
N LEU A 844 25.91 7.06 87.36
CA LEU A 844 26.05 5.60 87.51
C LEU A 844 26.55 4.96 86.21
N ILE A 845 26.00 5.37 85.06
CA ILE A 845 26.46 4.90 83.75
C ILE A 845 27.91 5.32 83.51
N GLN A 846 28.27 6.57 83.82
CA GLN A 846 29.65 7.05 83.69
C GLN A 846 30.61 6.26 84.59
N ALA A 847 30.24 6.00 85.85
CA ALA A 847 31.06 5.20 86.76
C ALA A 847 31.26 3.76 86.26
N MET A 848 30.27 3.19 85.56
CA MET A 848 30.38 1.88 84.92
C MET A 848 31.32 1.87 83.71
N GLU A 849 31.33 2.93 82.91
CA GLU A 849 32.18 3.06 81.73
C GLU A 849 33.63 3.39 82.08
N THR A 850 33.87 4.11 83.18
CA THR A 850 35.23 4.53 83.60
C THR A 850 35.92 3.59 84.59
N LYS A 851 35.34 2.42 84.87
CA LYS A 851 35.91 1.46 85.85
C LYS A 851 37.16 0.75 85.31
N ASP A 852 38.07 0.39 86.23
CA ASP A 852 39.18 -0.52 85.94
C ASP A 852 38.68 -1.97 85.99
N ASP A 853 39.19 -2.85 85.12
CA ASP A 853 38.69 -4.22 84.94
C ASP A 853 38.82 -5.11 86.20
N LYS A 854 39.60 -4.66 87.18
CA LYS A 854 39.92 -5.40 88.42
C LYS A 854 39.10 -4.99 89.63
N THR A 855 38.42 -3.83 89.61
CA THR A 855 37.63 -3.34 90.74
C THR A 855 36.15 -3.71 90.59
N PRO A 856 35.54 -4.41 91.58
CA PRO A 856 34.10 -4.64 91.60
C PRO A 856 33.35 -3.31 91.68
N LEU A 857 32.23 -3.19 90.95
CA LEU A 857 31.44 -1.95 90.92
C LEU A 857 30.96 -1.49 92.31
N SER A 858 30.69 -2.41 93.24
CA SER A 858 30.29 -2.07 94.62
C SER A 858 31.34 -1.30 95.42
N GLN A 859 32.60 -1.26 94.96
CA GLN A 859 33.72 -0.56 95.61
C GLN A 859 34.08 0.76 94.91
N VAL A 860 33.41 1.08 93.79
CA VAL A 860 33.60 2.35 93.08
C VAL A 860 32.83 3.46 93.83
N PRO A 861 33.40 4.66 94.02
CA PRO A 861 32.71 5.76 94.68
C PRO A 861 31.35 6.06 94.05
N ASN A 862 30.30 6.22 94.88
CA ASN A 862 28.90 6.44 94.47
C ASN A 862 28.20 5.26 93.77
N MET A 863 28.81 4.06 93.75
CA MET A 863 28.22 2.81 93.24
C MET A 863 27.95 1.77 94.35
N ASP A 864 27.99 2.19 95.62
CA ASP A 864 27.53 1.38 96.75
C ASP A 864 26.01 1.24 96.75
N GLY A 865 25.49 0.16 97.36
CA GLY A 865 24.06 -0.16 97.32
C GLY A 865 23.15 0.97 97.83
N THR A 866 23.58 1.76 98.82
CA THR A 866 22.80 2.88 99.36
C THR A 866 22.75 4.08 98.43
N SER A 867 23.86 4.40 97.76
CA SER A 867 23.93 5.43 96.72
C SER A 867 23.06 5.07 95.50
N ILE A 868 23.10 3.82 95.06
CA ILE A 868 22.28 3.33 93.93
C ILE A 868 20.78 3.43 94.27
N ILE A 869 20.35 2.97 95.45
CA ILE A 869 18.94 3.06 95.88
C ILE A 869 18.47 4.52 95.90
N THR A 870 19.33 5.45 96.34
CA THR A 870 19.01 6.88 96.36
C THR A 870 18.80 7.44 94.94
N VAL A 871 19.66 7.05 93.98
CA VAL A 871 19.51 7.45 92.56
C VAL A 871 18.28 6.81 91.93
N LEU A 872 18.01 5.53 92.19
CA LEU A 872 16.83 4.83 91.66
C LEU A 872 15.51 5.37 92.23
N SER A 873 15.50 5.89 93.46
CA SER A 873 14.32 6.59 93.99
C SER A 873 14.02 7.90 93.24
N ARG A 874 15.05 8.58 92.72
CA ARG A 874 14.88 9.77 91.86
C ARG A 874 14.40 9.38 90.47
N LEU A 875 14.88 8.25 89.93
CA LEU A 875 14.38 7.66 88.70
C LEU A 875 12.87 7.34 88.82
N ASP A 876 12.43 6.73 89.91
CA ASP A 876 11.01 6.45 90.13
C ASP A 876 10.15 7.72 90.17
N HIS A 877 10.67 8.80 90.77
CA HIS A 877 9.99 10.10 90.75
C HIS A 877 9.93 10.69 89.33
N PHE A 878 11.00 10.55 88.55
CA PHE A 878 11.08 10.98 87.16
C PHE A 878 10.08 10.22 86.27
N LEU A 879 10.02 8.89 86.38
CA LEU A 879 9.04 8.04 85.67
C LEU A 879 7.60 8.34 86.10
N GLY A 880 7.37 8.76 87.35
CA GLY A 880 6.06 9.14 87.86
C GLY A 880 5.64 10.58 87.53
N SER A 881 6.52 11.42 87.00
CA SER A 881 6.16 12.75 86.50
C SER A 881 5.54 12.63 85.10
N VAL A 882 4.20 12.70 85.05
CA VAL A 882 3.28 12.38 83.92
C VAL A 882 3.47 13.23 82.64
N ASN A 883 4.55 13.97 82.48
CA ASN A 883 4.92 14.51 81.19
C ASN A 883 6.43 14.63 81.17
N LEU A 884 7.10 13.64 80.58
CA LEU A 884 8.41 13.89 80.03
C LEU A 884 8.28 15.12 79.12
N ASP A 885 9.09 16.16 79.37
CA ASP A 885 9.24 17.37 78.54
C ASP A 885 9.59 17.08 77.05
N LEU A 886 9.62 15.81 76.67
CA LEU A 886 9.74 15.28 75.32
C LEU A 886 8.70 15.89 74.37
N THR A 887 7.44 16.06 74.78
CA THR A 887 6.37 16.54 73.88
C THR A 887 6.60 17.97 73.37
N ALA A 888 7.22 18.84 74.18
CA ALA A 888 7.37 20.27 73.88
C ALA A 888 8.42 20.58 72.79
N TRP A 889 9.48 19.76 72.68
CA TRP A 889 10.46 19.90 71.60
C TRP A 889 10.19 18.93 70.45
N LEU A 890 9.57 17.76 70.69
CA LEU A 890 9.10 16.87 69.62
C LEU A 890 8.06 17.58 68.74
N SER A 891 7.24 18.48 69.29
CA SER A 891 6.30 19.29 68.50
C SER A 891 6.98 20.28 67.55
N LYS A 892 8.29 20.54 67.69
CA LYS A 892 9.07 21.37 66.76
C LYS A 892 9.56 20.59 65.54
N ILE A 893 9.47 19.25 65.56
CA ILE A 893 9.81 18.42 64.39
C ILE A 893 8.58 18.36 63.48
N VAL A 894 8.74 18.84 62.25
CA VAL A 894 7.62 18.93 61.28
C VAL A 894 7.11 17.55 60.85
N SER A 895 8.00 16.56 60.76
CA SER A 895 7.65 15.20 60.35
C SER A 895 7.25 14.33 61.53
N SER A 896 5.98 13.90 61.58
CA SER A 896 5.48 13.00 62.62
C SER A 896 6.19 11.64 62.62
N ARG A 897 6.59 11.15 61.44
CA ARG A 897 7.35 9.89 61.30
C ARG A 897 8.75 10.01 61.91
N LEU A 898 9.46 11.11 61.65
CA LEU A 898 10.79 11.34 62.23
C LEU A 898 10.69 11.55 63.74
N ALA A 899 9.71 12.34 64.20
CA ALA A 899 9.48 12.56 65.63
C ALA A 899 9.23 11.24 66.38
N LYS A 900 8.40 10.34 65.82
CA LYS A 900 8.16 9.01 66.40
C LYS A 900 9.41 8.13 66.39
N ASN A 901 10.20 8.16 65.31
CA ASN A 901 11.44 7.39 65.22
C ASN A 901 12.46 7.85 66.26
N ILE A 902 12.69 9.17 66.37
CA ILE A 902 13.59 9.79 67.36
C ILE A 902 13.14 9.46 68.78
N SER A 903 11.83 9.57 69.07
CA SER A 903 11.27 9.22 70.37
C SER A 903 11.52 7.75 70.71
N THR A 904 11.19 6.84 69.78
CA THR A 904 11.39 5.38 69.95
C THR A 904 12.87 5.04 70.17
N GLN A 905 13.77 5.64 69.40
CA GLN A 905 15.21 5.41 69.51
C GLN A 905 15.78 5.94 70.84
N ASN A 906 15.34 7.12 71.28
CA ASN A 906 15.73 7.69 72.58
C ASN A 906 15.25 6.83 73.75
N VAL A 907 13.98 6.38 73.73
CA VAL A 907 13.42 5.47 74.74
C VAL A 907 14.21 4.18 74.78
N LYS A 908 14.47 3.57 73.62
CA LYS A 908 15.26 2.34 73.52
C LYS A 908 16.68 2.51 74.07
N MET A 909 17.39 3.59 73.69
CA MET A 909 18.73 3.87 74.20
C MET A 909 18.74 4.09 75.72
N PHE A 910 17.73 4.77 76.25
CA PHE A 910 17.56 4.96 77.69
C PHE A 910 17.31 3.63 78.42
N VAL A 911 16.38 2.80 77.92
CA VAL A 911 16.09 1.47 78.47
C VAL A 911 17.32 0.56 78.38
N ASP A 912 18.08 0.59 77.29
CA ASP A 912 19.30 -0.20 77.14
C ASP A 912 20.42 0.25 78.08
N ALA A 913 20.53 1.56 78.38
CA ALA A 913 21.43 2.06 79.40
C ALA A 913 21.01 1.57 80.81
N TYR A 914 19.71 1.60 81.11
CA TYR A 914 19.18 1.10 82.37
C TYR A 914 19.31 -0.43 82.50
N ARG A 915 19.08 -1.18 81.43
CA ARG A 915 19.26 -2.63 81.35
C ARG A 915 20.73 -3.02 81.57
N ARG A 916 21.67 -2.25 81.02
CA ARG A 916 23.10 -2.40 81.32
C ARG A 916 23.41 -2.21 82.81
N LEU A 917 22.81 -1.20 83.45
CA LEU A 917 22.94 -0.98 84.89
C LEU A 917 22.36 -2.15 85.69
N CYS A 918 21.17 -2.64 85.35
CA CYS A 918 20.54 -3.80 86.01
C CYS A 918 21.43 -5.05 85.91
N ASN A 919 21.88 -5.39 84.69
CA ASN A 919 22.76 -6.54 84.45
C ASN A 919 24.09 -6.41 85.22
N ALA A 920 24.63 -5.20 85.34
CA ALA A 920 25.86 -4.97 86.09
C ALA A 920 25.68 -5.15 87.60
N ILE A 921 24.49 -4.83 88.14
CA ILE A 921 24.15 -5.04 89.55
C ILE A 921 23.89 -6.54 89.84
N GLU A 922 23.32 -7.27 88.88
CA GLU A 922 23.06 -8.71 88.98
C GLU A 922 24.30 -9.59 88.74
N ASP A 923 25.33 -9.09 88.04
CA ASP A 923 26.57 -9.84 87.79
C ASP A 923 27.33 -10.14 89.11
N PRO A 924 27.52 -11.43 89.46
CA PRO A 924 28.23 -11.83 90.67
C PRO A 924 29.66 -11.25 90.78
N LYS A 925 30.30 -10.90 89.67
CA LYS A 925 31.65 -10.29 89.65
C LYS A 925 31.70 -8.92 90.31
N ASN A 926 30.58 -8.21 90.34
CA ASN A 926 30.48 -6.85 90.88
C ASN A 926 30.20 -6.81 92.39
N LYS A 927 30.02 -7.97 93.04
CA LYS A 927 29.94 -8.15 94.51
C LYS A 927 28.87 -7.29 95.20
N TYR A 928 27.64 -7.31 94.71
CA TYR A 928 26.48 -6.79 95.43
C TYR A 928 25.85 -7.89 96.29
N GLU A 929 25.60 -7.63 97.58
CA GLU A 929 25.12 -8.67 98.53
C GLU A 929 23.66 -9.08 98.28
N PHE A 930 22.80 -8.14 97.89
CA PHE A 930 21.38 -8.38 97.62
C PHE A 930 20.88 -7.55 96.42
N PRO A 931 21.17 -7.96 95.17
CA PRO A 931 20.76 -7.25 93.95
C PRO A 931 19.25 -6.98 93.87
N ALA A 932 18.42 -7.95 94.27
CA ALA A 932 16.95 -7.86 94.20
C ALA A 932 16.33 -6.80 95.13
N THR A 933 17.04 -6.36 96.18
CA THR A 933 16.59 -5.25 97.05
C THR A 933 17.10 -3.89 96.59
N ILE A 934 18.06 -3.85 95.66
CA ILE A 934 18.60 -2.62 95.08
C ILE A 934 17.75 -2.20 93.86
N LEU A 935 17.35 -3.16 93.03
CA LEU A 935 16.53 -2.93 91.84
C LEU A 935 15.04 -2.95 92.19
N VAL A 936 14.41 -1.77 92.21
CA VAL A 936 12.97 -1.61 92.51
C VAL A 936 12.08 -1.97 91.31
N ARG A 937 12.58 -1.76 90.09
CA ARG A 937 11.91 -2.06 88.83
C ARG A 937 12.81 -2.85 87.90
N THR A 938 12.21 -3.70 87.08
CA THR A 938 12.92 -4.38 85.98
C THR A 938 13.04 -3.46 84.77
N ALA A 939 13.99 -3.76 83.87
CA ALA A 939 14.14 -2.98 82.64
C ALA A 939 12.88 -2.97 81.77
N ASP A 940 12.12 -4.08 81.76
CA ASP A 940 10.90 -4.22 80.95
C ASP A 940 9.73 -3.42 81.56
N GLU A 941 9.66 -3.29 82.88
CA GLU A 941 8.71 -2.39 83.55
C GLU A 941 8.99 -0.91 83.25
N VAL A 942 10.27 -0.53 83.14
CA VAL A 942 10.67 0.83 82.74
C VAL A 942 10.36 1.09 81.26
N GLU A 943 10.53 0.08 80.40
CA GLU A 943 10.16 0.16 78.98
C GLU A 943 8.65 0.37 78.79
N MET A 944 7.82 -0.40 79.50
CA MET A 944 6.36 -0.24 79.44
C MET A 944 5.89 1.16 79.86
N LEU A 945 6.48 1.71 80.93
CA LEU A 945 6.12 3.06 81.41
C LEU A 945 6.53 4.19 80.46
N LEU A 946 7.50 3.97 79.58
CA LEU A 946 7.99 4.98 78.63
C LEU A 946 7.35 4.86 77.24
N VAL A 947 6.67 3.74 76.95
CA VAL A 947 6.05 3.43 75.64
C VAL A 947 4.52 3.61 75.66
N GLU A 948 3.87 3.70 76.84
CA GLU A 948 2.41 3.80 76.99
C GLU A 948 1.77 5.16 76.62
N ASP A 949 2.51 6.11 76.01
CA ASP A 949 1.95 7.34 75.42
C ASP A 949 2.23 7.48 73.89
#